data_AF-A0AAW0IWH3-F1
#
_entry.id   AF-A0AAW0IWH3-F1
#
_cell.length_a   1.000
_cell.length_b   1.000
_cell.length_c   1.000
_cell.angle_alpha   90.00
_cell.angle_beta   90.00
_cell.angle_gamma   90.00
#
_symmetry.space_group_name_H-M   'P 1'
#
loop_
_entity.id
_entity.type
_entity.pdbx_description
1 polymer ?
#
loop_
_entity_poly.entity_id
_entity_poly.type
_entity_poly.pdbx_seq_one_letter_code
_entity_poly.pdbx_strand_id
1 'polypeptide(L)'
;MVPTLQPRHIFARNSPRYQLEEYSNLLCVLILSGKKAPVLFSKEMIESMKEGSVVVDLAAEAGGNFETTKPGELYVHKGITHIGYTDLPSRMATQASTLYSNNITKLLKAISPDKDNFYFEVKDDFDFGTMSHVIRGTVVMKDGNVIFPAPTPKNIPQETPVKQKTVAELEAEKAGTVSMYTKTLTTASVYAAGLTGMLGLGMVAPNLAFSQMVTTFGLAGIIGYHTVWGVTPALHSPLMSVTNAISGLTAVGGLALMGGHFYPSTTSQSLAALATFISSVNIAGGFLVTQRMLDMFKRPTDPPEYNYLYLLPGGTFVGGYLAALYSGYNIEEIMYLGSGLCCVGALGGLSTQGTARLGNALGMIGVAGGLAATLGGLKPDPQLLAQMSGAMAMGGTIGLAIAKRIQISDLPQLVAAFHSLVGLAAVLTCMAEYIVEYPHFAMDATSNFTKIVAYLGTYIGGVTFSGSLVAYGKLQGILKSAPLLLPGRHALNAGLLAASAGGLIPFMTDPSFTTGITCLGSVSALSTLMGVTLTAAIGGADMPVVITVLNSYSGWALCAEGFLLNNNLLTIVGALIGSSGAILSYIMCVAMNRSLANVILGGYGTSSTAGGKPMEISGTHTEINLDNAVEMIREANSIVITPGYGLCAAKAQYPIADLVKMLTEQGKKVR
;
A
#
# COMPACT_ATOMS: atom_id res chain seq x y z
N MET A 1 30.65 -5.01 46.26
CA MET A 1 31.87 -4.18 46.44
C MET A 1 32.48 -3.96 45.07
N VAL A 2 32.38 -2.75 44.51
CA VAL A 2 33.16 -2.39 43.32
C VAL A 2 34.63 -2.43 43.74
N PRO A 3 35.51 -3.18 43.07
CA PRO A 3 36.92 -3.18 43.40
C PRO A 3 37.44 -1.77 43.17
N THR A 4 37.94 -1.12 44.22
CA THR A 4 38.78 0.07 44.08
C THR A 4 39.86 -0.29 43.07
N LEU A 5 39.89 0.41 41.94
CA LEU A 5 40.91 0.21 40.91
C LEU A 5 42.27 0.14 41.61
N GLN A 6 43.00 -0.97 41.43
CA GLN A 6 44.31 -1.13 42.05
C GLN A 6 45.21 0.04 41.61
N PRO A 7 46.07 0.60 42.49
CA PRO A 7 46.87 1.79 42.20
C PRO A 7 47.66 1.74 40.89
N ARG A 8 48.04 0.53 40.44
CA ARG A 8 48.72 0.31 39.14
C ARG A 8 47.87 0.63 37.91
N HIS A 9 46.53 0.55 37.97
CA HIS A 9 45.67 0.77 36.81
C HIS A 9 45.33 2.24 36.57
N ILE A 10 45.54 3.13 37.54
CA ILE A 10 45.29 4.58 37.39
C ILE A 10 46.32 5.22 36.44
N PHE A 11 47.51 4.62 36.29
CA PHE A 11 48.62 5.17 35.51
C PHE A 11 49.14 4.28 34.35
N ALA A 12 48.51 3.13 34.07
CA ALA A 12 49.06 2.11 33.14
C ALA A 12 48.50 2.12 31.69
N ARG A 13 47.63 3.08 31.32
CA ARG A 13 47.29 3.32 29.90
C ARG A 13 47.69 4.76 29.55
N ASN A 14 48.86 4.92 28.92
CA ASN A 14 49.41 6.19 28.41
C ASN A 14 49.45 7.33 29.46
N SER A 15 50.58 7.45 30.15
CA SER A 15 50.81 8.42 31.24
C SER A 15 50.34 9.85 30.86
N PRO A 16 49.52 10.53 31.69
CA PRO A 16 49.06 11.90 31.45
C PRO A 16 50.19 12.95 31.29
N ARG A 17 51.43 12.60 31.64
CA ARG A 17 52.60 13.49 31.52
C ARG A 17 52.84 14.03 30.10
N TYR A 18 52.48 13.30 29.05
CA TYR A 18 52.83 13.68 27.66
C TYR A 18 51.72 14.40 26.88
N GLN A 19 50.53 14.61 27.45
CA GLN A 19 49.39 15.16 26.71
C GLN A 19 48.89 16.51 27.23
N LEU A 20 49.21 16.90 28.46
CA LEU A 20 48.69 18.14 29.05
C LEU A 20 49.27 19.42 28.43
N GLU A 21 50.46 19.34 27.81
CA GLU A 21 51.10 20.48 27.12
C GLU A 21 50.30 20.96 25.89
N GLU A 22 49.46 20.11 25.32
CA GLU A 22 48.67 20.43 24.12
C GLU A 22 47.31 21.08 24.45
N TYR A 23 46.78 20.89 25.67
CA TYR A 23 45.44 21.36 26.05
C TYR A 23 45.49 22.70 26.78
N SER A 24 44.60 23.61 26.39
CA SER A 24 44.44 24.92 27.05
C SER A 24 43.38 24.92 28.15
N ASN A 25 42.48 23.94 28.18
CA ASN A 25 41.44 23.82 29.20
C ASN A 25 41.33 22.36 29.65
N LEU A 26 41.23 22.14 30.95
CA LEU A 26 41.08 20.82 31.54
C LEU A 26 39.95 20.82 32.57
N LEU A 27 38.97 19.94 32.39
CA LEU A 27 37.85 19.74 33.30
C LEU A 27 37.93 18.33 33.88
N CYS A 28 37.93 18.19 35.21
CA CYS A 28 37.87 16.89 35.87
C CYS A 28 36.63 16.76 36.75
N VAL A 29 36.02 15.57 36.74
CA VAL A 29 34.72 15.27 37.37
C VAL A 29 34.74 13.95 38.16
N LEU A 30 35.92 13.37 38.38
CA LEU A 30 36.01 12.00 38.88
C LEU A 30 35.80 11.96 40.40
N ILE A 31 34.64 11.48 40.82
CA ILE A 31 34.29 11.23 42.22
C ILE A 31 33.99 9.75 42.44
N LEU A 32 34.43 9.20 43.57
CA LEU A 32 34.11 7.84 43.99
C LEU A 32 33.13 7.90 45.16
N SER A 33 31.98 7.23 45.04
CA SER A 33 30.96 7.23 46.10
C SER A 33 31.55 6.72 47.43
N GLY A 34 31.41 7.53 48.48
CA GLY A 34 31.90 7.22 49.83
C GLY A 34 33.43 7.28 50.03
N LYS A 35 34.21 7.77 49.05
CA LYS A 35 35.67 7.93 49.14
C LYS A 35 36.09 9.33 48.69
N LYS A 36 37.31 9.76 49.09
CA LYS A 36 37.92 10.97 48.52
C LYS A 36 38.09 10.81 47.00
N ALA A 37 37.93 11.92 46.29
CA ALA A 37 38.27 11.99 44.88
C ALA A 37 39.73 11.55 44.68
N PRO A 38 40.02 10.66 43.73
CA PRO A 38 41.39 10.24 43.48
C PRO A 38 42.15 11.41 42.84
N VAL A 39 43.36 11.66 43.35
CA VAL A 39 44.29 12.59 42.73
C VAL A 39 44.83 11.94 41.47
N LEU A 40 44.50 12.52 40.32
CA LEU A 40 44.90 12.02 39.00
C LEU A 40 46.06 12.84 38.40
N PHE A 41 46.17 14.10 38.81
CA PHE A 41 47.09 15.07 38.23
C PHE A 41 48.00 15.63 39.32
N SER A 42 49.30 15.35 39.19
CA SER A 42 50.31 15.89 40.12
C SER A 42 50.60 17.36 39.83
N LYS A 43 51.23 18.04 40.79
CA LYS A 43 51.67 19.42 40.61
C LYS A 43 52.55 19.61 39.38
N GLU A 44 53.50 18.70 39.11
CA GLU A 44 54.37 18.83 37.94
C GLU A 44 53.61 18.66 36.61
N MET A 45 52.55 17.85 36.60
CA MET A 45 51.70 17.65 35.42
C MET A 45 50.88 18.88 35.08
N ILE A 46 50.41 19.61 36.08
CA ILE A 46 49.65 20.84 35.85
C ILE A 46 50.58 21.97 35.45
N GLU A 47 51.74 22.09 36.07
CA GLU A 47 52.73 23.13 35.75
C GLU A 47 53.34 23.02 34.35
N SER A 48 53.18 21.89 33.63
CA SER A 48 53.60 21.77 32.23
C SER A 48 52.58 22.32 31.23
N MET A 49 51.36 22.68 31.67
CA MET A 49 50.37 23.30 30.80
C MET A 49 50.82 24.69 30.34
N LYS A 50 50.34 25.11 29.17
CA LYS A 50 50.63 26.45 28.64
C LYS A 50 50.13 27.54 29.59
N GLU A 51 50.89 28.62 29.72
CA GLU A 51 50.44 29.82 30.43
C GLU A 51 49.13 30.34 29.83
N GLY A 52 48.21 30.76 30.70
CA GLY A 52 46.83 31.13 30.35
C GLY A 52 45.83 29.97 30.33
N SER A 53 46.28 28.73 30.56
CA SER A 53 45.37 27.57 30.63
C SER A 53 44.42 27.64 31.83
N VAL A 54 43.27 26.97 31.72
CA VAL A 54 42.26 26.89 32.78
C VAL A 54 42.03 25.44 33.20
N VAL A 55 42.03 25.20 34.51
CA VAL A 55 41.74 23.90 35.11
C VAL A 55 40.52 24.03 36.00
N VAL A 56 39.49 23.21 35.76
CA VAL A 56 38.24 23.20 36.51
C VAL A 56 38.07 21.85 37.20
N ASP A 57 37.94 21.88 38.53
CA ASP A 57 37.79 20.68 39.36
C ASP A 57 36.38 20.60 39.93
N LEU A 58 35.51 19.76 39.34
CA LEU A 58 34.15 19.54 39.86
C LEU A 58 34.13 18.62 41.08
N ALA A 59 35.24 17.98 41.44
CA ALA A 59 35.35 17.08 42.57
C ALA A 59 36.00 17.74 43.80
N ALA A 60 36.17 19.07 43.78
CA ALA A 60 36.82 19.84 44.85
C ALA A 60 36.19 19.62 46.24
N GLU A 61 34.87 19.42 46.32
CA GLU A 61 34.16 19.13 47.59
C GLU A 61 34.61 17.79 48.21
N ALA A 62 34.91 16.80 47.38
CA ALA A 62 35.33 15.46 47.81
C ALA A 62 36.86 15.29 47.88
N GLY A 63 37.62 16.38 47.86
CA GLY A 63 39.08 16.39 47.96
C GLY A 63 39.83 16.78 46.69
N GLY A 64 39.16 16.83 45.54
CA GLY A 64 39.73 17.26 44.26
C GLY A 64 40.54 16.20 43.50
N ASN A 65 40.61 16.35 42.18
CA ASN A 65 41.38 15.48 41.30
C ASN A 65 42.80 15.99 41.02
N PHE A 66 43.12 17.22 41.42
CA PHE A 66 44.44 17.85 41.25
C PHE A 66 45.13 18.06 42.60
N GLU A 67 46.44 17.81 42.68
CA GLU A 67 47.23 18.15 43.87
C GLU A 67 47.21 19.65 44.20
N THR A 68 46.95 20.48 43.17
CA THR A 68 46.88 21.94 43.26
C THR A 68 45.46 22.47 43.48
N THR A 69 44.43 21.63 43.64
CA THR A 69 43.08 22.15 43.90
C THR A 69 43.00 22.80 45.29
N LYS A 70 42.51 24.05 45.33
CA LYS A 70 42.09 24.73 46.56
C LYS A 70 40.56 24.82 46.58
N PRO A 71 39.87 23.99 47.39
CA PRO A 71 38.41 23.99 47.42
C PRO A 71 37.84 25.36 47.77
N GLY A 72 36.86 25.82 46.99
CA GLY A 72 36.19 27.11 47.15
C GLY A 72 36.91 28.30 46.50
N GLU A 73 38.14 28.13 46.01
CA GLU A 73 38.94 29.23 45.48
C GLU A 73 39.02 29.21 43.95
N LEU A 74 39.13 30.42 43.39
CA LEU A 74 39.69 30.66 42.07
C LEU A 74 41.03 31.35 42.25
N TYR A 75 42.11 30.72 41.78
CA TYR A 75 43.44 31.28 41.93
C TYR A 75 44.34 30.91 40.75
N VAL A 76 45.37 31.73 40.52
CA VAL A 76 46.35 31.49 39.48
C VAL A 76 47.58 30.83 40.10
N HIS A 77 47.97 29.68 39.54
CA HIS A 77 49.18 28.94 39.92
C HIS A 77 50.12 28.89 38.70
N LYS A 78 51.25 29.60 38.76
CA LYS A 78 52.25 29.66 37.66
C LYS A 78 51.64 29.91 36.27
N GLY A 79 50.72 30.88 36.17
CA GLY A 79 50.08 31.24 34.90
C GLY A 79 48.86 30.39 34.52
N ILE A 80 48.50 29.36 35.30
CA ILE A 80 47.34 28.49 35.05
C ILE A 80 46.22 28.82 36.05
N THR A 81 45.04 29.15 35.55
CA THR A 81 43.89 29.49 36.38
C THR A 81 43.19 28.24 36.88
N HIS A 82 43.11 28.07 38.19
CA HIS A 82 42.40 26.97 38.84
C HIS A 82 41.02 27.44 39.29
N ILE A 83 39.99 26.67 38.97
CA ILE A 83 38.61 26.88 39.41
C ILE A 83 38.20 25.66 40.25
N GLY A 84 38.23 25.82 41.57
CA GLY A 84 37.92 24.77 42.55
C GLY A 84 36.66 25.04 43.36
N TYR A 85 35.68 25.78 42.82
CA TYR A 85 34.45 26.08 43.55
C TYR A 85 33.70 24.80 43.95
N THR A 86 33.28 24.72 45.21
CA THR A 86 32.55 23.56 45.77
C THR A 86 31.04 23.69 45.65
N ASP A 87 30.55 24.85 45.21
CA ASP A 87 29.14 25.21 45.20
C ASP A 87 28.66 25.62 43.80
N LEU A 88 29.25 25.08 42.73
CA LEU A 88 28.96 25.50 41.34
C LEU A 88 27.46 25.64 40.98
N PRO A 89 26.54 24.76 41.42
CA PRO A 89 25.11 24.96 41.18
C PRO A 89 24.54 26.26 41.78
N SER A 90 25.11 26.76 42.90
CA SER A 90 24.71 28.02 43.55
C SER A 90 24.89 29.22 42.61
N ARG A 91 25.86 29.15 41.71
CA ARG A 91 26.18 30.20 40.73
C ARG A 91 25.22 30.21 39.53
N MET A 92 24.38 29.18 39.43
CA MET A 92 23.20 29.14 38.55
C MET A 92 21.95 28.92 39.40
N ALA A 93 21.83 29.65 40.52
CA ALA A 93 20.77 29.49 41.53
C ALA A 93 19.37 29.34 40.92
N THR A 94 19.01 30.16 39.92
CA THR A 94 17.69 30.07 39.27
C THR A 94 17.44 28.68 38.66
N GLN A 95 18.37 28.16 37.86
CA GLN A 95 18.23 26.84 37.25
C GLN A 95 18.28 25.72 38.30
N ALA A 96 19.18 25.83 39.27
CA ALA A 96 19.33 24.85 40.34
C ALA A 96 18.05 24.76 41.19
N SER A 97 17.49 25.90 41.60
CA SER A 97 16.24 25.97 42.38
C SER A 97 15.04 25.44 41.58
N THR A 98 14.90 25.79 40.30
CA THR A 98 13.79 25.28 39.46
C THR A 98 13.86 23.76 39.28
N LEU A 99 15.03 23.20 38.96
CA LEU A 99 15.19 21.76 38.79
C LEU A 99 15.01 21.00 40.12
N TYR A 100 15.56 21.52 41.22
CA TYR A 100 15.39 20.92 42.53
C TYR A 100 13.94 20.94 42.97
N SER A 101 13.23 22.06 42.79
CA SER A 101 11.78 22.16 43.05
C SER A 101 11.01 21.13 42.22
N ASN A 102 11.29 21.00 40.92
CA ASN A 102 10.67 19.99 40.07
C ASN A 102 10.89 18.55 40.57
N ASN A 103 12.09 18.23 41.06
CA ASN A 103 12.39 16.91 41.63
C ASN A 103 11.56 16.66 42.89
N ILE A 104 11.50 17.62 43.82
CA ILE A 104 10.70 17.52 45.05
C ILE A 104 9.21 17.38 44.73
N THR A 105 8.67 18.21 43.84
CA THR A 105 7.26 18.13 43.43
C THR A 105 6.92 16.78 42.81
N LYS A 106 7.77 16.24 41.93
CA LYS A 106 7.57 14.92 41.33
C LYS A 106 7.72 13.79 42.35
N LEU A 107 8.65 13.90 43.30
CA LEU A 107 8.81 12.94 44.39
C LEU A 107 7.54 12.87 45.24
N LEU A 108 7.05 14.02 45.72
CA LEU A 108 5.85 14.08 46.55
C LEU A 108 4.62 13.53 45.82
N LYS A 109 4.46 13.86 44.53
CA LYS A 109 3.39 13.34 43.68
C LYS A 109 3.50 11.83 43.43
N ALA A 110 4.71 11.27 43.42
CA ALA A 110 4.96 9.85 43.15
C ALA A 110 4.80 8.97 44.39
N ILE A 111 5.25 9.43 45.57
CA ILE A 111 5.18 8.63 46.82
C ILE A 111 3.76 8.57 47.40
N SER A 112 2.93 9.57 47.12
CA SER A 112 1.53 9.63 47.55
C SER A 112 0.64 10.07 46.38
N PRO A 113 0.25 9.13 45.50
CA PRO A 113 -0.55 9.44 44.31
C PRO A 113 -2.03 9.72 44.62
N ASP A 114 -2.47 9.51 45.87
CA ASP A 114 -3.83 9.81 46.32
C ASP A 114 -4.11 11.32 46.31
N LYS A 115 -5.36 11.70 46.02
CA LYS A 115 -5.75 13.10 45.85
C LYS A 115 -6.08 13.80 47.16
N ASP A 116 -6.61 13.07 48.13
CA ASP A 116 -7.21 13.64 49.34
C ASP A 116 -6.35 13.40 50.59
N ASN A 117 -5.51 12.36 50.57
CA ASN A 117 -4.67 11.97 51.68
C ASN A 117 -3.20 11.94 51.28
N PHE A 118 -2.36 12.53 52.13
CA PHE A 118 -0.92 12.35 52.02
C PHE A 118 -0.50 11.12 52.82
N TYR A 119 -0.24 10.02 52.12
CA TYR A 119 0.16 8.77 52.73
C TYR A 119 1.15 8.01 51.85
N PHE A 120 2.24 7.55 52.45
CA PHE A 120 3.18 6.62 51.85
C PHE A 120 3.53 5.54 52.86
N GLU A 121 3.54 4.29 52.42
CA GLU A 121 3.82 3.16 53.30
C GLU A 121 5.29 2.76 53.20
N VAL A 122 6.01 2.87 54.31
CA VAL A 122 7.38 2.36 54.41
C VAL A 122 7.31 0.87 54.72
N LYS A 123 7.44 0.05 53.67
CA LYS A 123 7.53 -1.41 53.77
C LYS A 123 8.99 -1.85 53.75
N ASP A 124 9.30 -2.92 54.49
CA ASP A 124 10.55 -3.66 54.34
C ASP A 124 10.48 -4.73 53.23
N ASP A 125 9.36 -4.77 52.51
CA ASP A 125 9.25 -5.52 51.27
C ASP A 125 9.98 -4.76 50.15
N PHE A 126 11.13 -5.30 49.76
CA PHE A 126 12.16 -4.56 49.05
C PHE A 126 12.39 -5.19 47.67
N ASP A 127 11.41 -5.01 46.78
CA ASP A 127 11.50 -5.48 45.40
C ASP A 127 12.05 -4.36 44.50
N PHE A 128 13.17 -4.66 43.84
CA PHE A 128 13.81 -3.79 42.87
C PHE A 128 12.85 -3.38 41.75
N GLY A 129 12.90 -2.10 41.36
CA GLY A 129 12.05 -1.53 40.31
C GLY A 129 10.64 -1.12 40.74
N THR A 130 10.25 -1.36 41.99
CA THR A 130 8.93 -0.95 42.53
C THR A 130 9.00 0.40 43.27
N MET A 131 7.84 1.03 43.52
CA MET A 131 7.79 2.27 44.31
C MET A 131 8.21 2.06 45.78
N SER A 132 7.96 0.87 46.35
CA SER A 132 8.38 0.53 47.71
C SER A 132 9.90 0.61 47.88
N HIS A 133 10.66 0.18 46.86
CA HIS A 133 12.11 0.31 46.83
C HIS A 133 12.55 1.78 46.88
N VAL A 134 11.88 2.66 46.14
CA VAL A 134 12.17 4.10 46.15
C VAL A 134 11.84 4.71 47.52
N ILE A 135 10.67 4.42 48.09
CA ILE A 135 10.24 4.94 49.39
C ILE A 135 11.21 4.51 50.50
N ARG A 136 11.49 3.21 50.61
CA ARG A 136 12.36 2.66 51.65
C ARG A 136 13.81 3.10 51.50
N GLY A 137 14.29 3.31 50.28
CA GLY A 137 15.62 3.87 50.00
C GLY A 137 15.74 5.36 50.29
N THR A 138 14.63 6.11 50.23
CA THR A 138 14.60 7.57 50.46
C THR A 138 14.41 7.91 51.94
N VAL A 139 13.58 7.16 52.67
CA VAL A 139 13.31 7.42 54.09
C VAL A 139 14.45 6.86 54.95
N VAL A 140 15.22 7.76 55.58
CA VAL A 140 16.34 7.39 56.47
C VAL A 140 15.95 7.31 57.94
N MET A 141 14.83 7.94 58.32
CA MET A 141 14.29 7.96 59.68
C MET A 141 12.76 7.96 59.64
N LYS A 142 12.12 7.19 60.53
CA LYS A 142 10.66 7.13 60.69
C LYS A 142 10.30 7.14 62.18
N ASP A 143 9.41 8.04 62.59
CA ASP A 143 8.95 8.17 63.99
C ASP A 143 10.10 8.26 65.01
N GLY A 144 11.19 8.95 64.65
CA GLY A 144 12.39 9.10 65.47
C GLY A 144 13.37 7.92 65.42
N ASN A 145 13.01 6.80 64.79
CA ASN A 145 13.87 5.63 64.64
C ASN A 145 14.66 5.69 63.32
N VAL A 146 15.98 5.57 63.40
CA VAL A 146 16.86 5.51 62.21
C VAL A 146 16.69 4.15 61.54
N ILE A 147 16.35 4.17 60.26
CA ILE A 147 16.17 2.96 59.44
C ILE A 147 17.20 2.87 58.31
N PHE A 148 18.26 3.68 58.37
CA PHE A 148 19.44 3.58 57.51
C PHE A 148 20.44 2.56 58.11
N PRO A 149 21.11 1.72 57.30
CA PRO A 149 21.02 1.59 55.84
C PRO A 149 19.78 0.81 55.37
N ALA A 150 19.36 1.05 54.13
CA ALA A 150 18.31 0.24 53.50
C ALA A 150 18.81 -1.20 53.25
N PRO A 151 17.92 -2.22 53.35
CA PRO A 151 18.26 -3.60 53.03
C PRO A 151 18.58 -3.78 51.53
N THR A 152 19.07 -4.96 51.12
CA THR A 152 19.30 -5.28 49.70
C THR A 152 18.03 -5.78 49.02
N PRO A 153 17.75 -5.43 47.74
CA PRO A 153 16.54 -5.88 47.06
C PRO A 153 16.46 -7.40 46.93
N LYS A 154 15.25 -7.97 47.06
CA LYS A 154 15.02 -9.41 47.01
C LYS A 154 15.21 -9.99 45.61
N ASN A 155 14.84 -9.23 44.59
CA ASN A 155 14.77 -9.64 43.19
C ASN A 155 15.69 -8.78 42.30
N ILE A 156 16.92 -8.52 42.73
CA ILE A 156 17.92 -7.87 41.87
C ILE A 156 17.98 -8.69 40.56
N PRO A 157 17.67 -8.10 39.39
CA PRO A 157 17.68 -8.86 38.15
C PRO A 157 19.08 -9.43 37.95
N GLN A 158 19.20 -10.77 38.03
CA GLN A 158 20.49 -11.46 37.99
C GLN A 158 21.13 -11.42 36.60
N GLU A 159 20.34 -11.14 35.56
CA GLU A 159 20.83 -10.93 34.21
C GLU A 159 19.99 -9.85 33.52
N THR A 160 20.64 -9.08 32.65
CA THR A 160 19.93 -8.18 31.75
C THR A 160 18.99 -9.04 30.89
N PRO A 161 17.67 -8.82 30.88
CA PRO A 161 16.76 -9.62 30.08
C PRO A 161 17.26 -9.63 28.63
N VAL A 162 17.37 -10.82 28.03
CA VAL A 162 17.82 -10.99 26.65
C VAL A 162 16.91 -10.14 25.77
N LYS A 163 17.46 -9.05 25.22
CA LYS A 163 16.72 -8.14 24.36
C LYS A 163 16.20 -8.97 23.19
N GLN A 164 14.89 -9.10 23.09
CA GLN A 164 14.27 -9.85 22.01
C GLN A 164 14.65 -9.19 20.68
N LYS A 165 15.14 -10.00 19.73
CA LYS A 165 15.46 -9.52 18.39
C LYS A 165 14.23 -8.88 17.79
N THR A 166 14.44 -7.74 17.14
CA THR A 166 13.42 -7.07 16.33
C THR A 166 13.01 -7.97 15.16
N VAL A 167 11.82 -7.74 14.60
CA VAL A 167 11.35 -8.49 13.43
C VAL A 167 12.35 -8.38 12.27
N ALA A 168 12.94 -7.20 12.06
CA ALA A 168 13.94 -6.98 11.01
C ALA A 168 15.22 -7.83 11.21
N GLU A 169 15.68 -8.00 12.45
CA GLU A 169 16.83 -8.86 12.74
C GLU A 169 16.52 -10.34 12.48
N LEU A 170 15.31 -10.79 12.81
CA LEU A 170 14.85 -12.15 12.50
C LEU A 170 14.72 -12.38 10.99
N GLU A 171 14.23 -11.39 10.24
CA GLU A 171 14.15 -11.44 8.78
C GLU A 171 15.54 -11.46 8.13
N ALA A 172 16.49 -10.67 8.64
CA ALA A 172 17.87 -10.65 8.17
C ALA A 172 18.56 -12.00 8.38
N GLU A 173 18.32 -12.65 9.53
CA GLU A 173 18.82 -14.00 9.81
C GLU A 173 18.24 -15.01 8.82
N LYS A 174 16.91 -14.97 8.57
CA LYS A 174 16.26 -15.82 7.56
C LYS A 174 16.83 -15.59 6.17
N ALA A 175 17.05 -14.33 5.76
CA ALA A 175 17.65 -14.00 4.47
C ALA A 175 19.10 -14.51 4.35
N GLY A 176 19.86 -14.47 5.45
CA GLY A 176 21.24 -14.98 5.53
C GLY A 176 21.37 -16.49 5.40
N THR A 177 20.31 -17.27 5.68
CA THR A 177 20.34 -18.73 5.53
C THR A 177 20.27 -19.21 4.07
N VAL A 178 19.81 -18.36 3.14
CA VAL A 178 19.67 -18.74 1.73
C VAL A 178 21.03 -18.64 1.04
N SER A 179 21.58 -19.78 0.64
CA SER A 179 22.87 -19.84 -0.06
C SER A 179 22.83 -19.12 -1.42
N MET A 180 23.95 -18.53 -1.85
CA MET A 180 24.07 -17.90 -3.17
C MET A 180 23.81 -18.91 -4.30
N TYR A 181 24.19 -20.17 -4.11
CA TYR A 181 23.88 -21.25 -5.06
C TYR A 181 22.36 -21.41 -5.24
N THR A 182 21.60 -21.52 -4.15
CA THR A 182 20.13 -21.64 -4.21
C THR A 182 19.51 -20.42 -4.89
N LYS A 183 19.99 -19.21 -4.59
CA LYS A 183 19.49 -17.97 -5.22
C LYS A 183 19.73 -17.97 -6.74
N THR A 184 20.93 -18.33 -7.17
CA THR A 184 21.29 -18.41 -8.59
C THR A 184 20.50 -19.53 -9.29
N LEU A 185 20.37 -20.69 -8.66
CA LEU A 185 19.60 -21.82 -9.19
C LEU A 185 18.13 -21.43 -9.37
N THR A 186 17.48 -20.85 -8.36
CA THR A 186 16.08 -20.39 -8.46
C THR A 186 15.92 -19.36 -9.58
N THR A 187 16.85 -18.41 -9.72
CA THR A 187 16.81 -17.42 -10.79
C THR A 187 16.91 -18.09 -12.16
N ALA A 188 17.92 -18.95 -12.37
CA ALA A 188 18.11 -19.68 -13.62
C ALA A 188 16.90 -20.57 -13.95
N SER A 189 16.31 -21.24 -12.96
CA SER A 189 15.11 -22.06 -13.13
C SER A 189 13.90 -21.26 -13.55
N VAL A 190 13.69 -20.06 -13.00
CA VAL A 190 12.58 -19.18 -13.42
C VAL A 190 12.74 -18.75 -14.89
N TYR A 191 13.95 -18.34 -15.31
CA TYR A 191 14.21 -18.00 -16.70
C TYR A 191 14.07 -19.21 -17.64
N ALA A 192 14.60 -20.37 -17.25
CA ALA A 192 14.47 -21.60 -18.03
C ALA A 192 12.99 -22.01 -18.22
N ALA A 193 12.17 -21.88 -17.17
CA ALA A 193 10.73 -22.13 -17.23
C ALA A 193 10.03 -21.14 -18.16
N GLY A 194 10.36 -19.85 -18.07
CA GLY A 194 9.82 -18.81 -18.97
C GLY A 194 10.16 -19.04 -20.44
N LEU A 195 11.44 -19.31 -20.75
CA LEU A 195 11.89 -19.63 -22.11
C LEU A 195 11.23 -20.89 -22.66
N THR A 196 11.12 -21.94 -21.84
CA THR A 196 10.44 -23.19 -22.23
C THR A 196 8.95 -22.96 -22.46
N GLY A 197 8.29 -22.11 -21.66
CA GLY A 197 6.90 -21.71 -21.87
C GLY A 197 6.70 -21.02 -23.23
N MET A 198 7.62 -20.14 -23.64
CA MET A 198 7.58 -19.51 -24.97
C MET A 198 7.74 -20.53 -26.10
N LEU A 199 8.64 -21.50 -25.96
CA LEU A 199 8.76 -22.60 -26.93
C LEU A 199 7.46 -23.41 -27.02
N GLY A 200 6.82 -23.67 -25.87
CA GLY A 200 5.51 -24.32 -25.80
C GLY A 200 4.44 -23.57 -26.58
N LEU A 201 4.31 -22.26 -26.37
CA LEU A 201 3.37 -21.40 -27.12
C LEU A 201 3.67 -21.42 -28.63
N GLY A 202 4.94 -21.42 -29.02
CA GLY A 202 5.35 -21.51 -30.43
C GLY A 202 4.98 -22.84 -31.09
N MET A 203 5.08 -23.96 -30.35
CA MET A 203 4.72 -25.29 -30.86
C MET A 203 3.21 -25.47 -31.04
N VAL A 204 2.38 -24.78 -30.25
CA VAL A 204 0.91 -24.89 -30.33
C VAL A 204 0.27 -23.76 -31.14
N ALA A 205 1.07 -22.90 -31.76
CA ALA A 205 0.58 -21.78 -32.58
C ALA A 205 -0.16 -22.29 -33.82
N PRO A 206 -1.46 -21.99 -33.99
CA PRO A 206 -2.22 -22.49 -35.14
C PRO A 206 -1.91 -21.72 -36.43
N ASN A 207 -1.52 -20.45 -36.33
CA ASN A 207 -1.26 -19.57 -37.46
C ASN A 207 -0.33 -18.40 -37.09
N LEU A 208 0.00 -17.55 -38.08
CA LEU A 208 0.82 -16.36 -37.88
C LEU A 208 0.14 -15.29 -37.00
N ALA A 209 -1.18 -15.13 -37.12
CA ALA A 209 -1.94 -14.12 -36.38
C ALA A 209 -1.84 -14.33 -34.87
N PHE A 210 -1.91 -15.58 -34.42
CA PHE A 210 -1.67 -15.94 -33.02
C PHE A 210 -0.28 -15.48 -32.55
N SER A 211 0.78 -15.79 -33.30
CA SER A 211 2.15 -15.39 -32.95
C SER A 211 2.33 -13.87 -32.91
N GLN A 212 1.70 -13.15 -33.84
CA GLN A 212 1.69 -11.68 -33.85
C GLN A 212 0.97 -11.13 -32.60
N MET A 213 -0.17 -11.70 -32.25
CA MET A 213 -0.95 -11.25 -31.10
C MET A 213 -0.28 -11.59 -29.75
N VAL A 214 0.40 -12.74 -29.65
CA VAL A 214 1.27 -13.06 -28.50
C VAL A 214 2.42 -12.05 -28.38
N THR A 215 3.00 -11.64 -29.50
CA THR A 215 4.05 -10.60 -29.53
C THR A 215 3.51 -9.26 -29.02
N THR A 216 2.37 -8.80 -29.55
CA THR A 216 1.69 -7.58 -29.11
C THR A 216 1.34 -7.65 -27.62
N PHE A 217 0.77 -8.78 -27.16
CA PHE A 217 0.43 -9.01 -25.76
C PHE A 217 1.66 -8.92 -24.84
N GLY A 218 2.78 -9.54 -25.22
CA GLY A 218 4.01 -9.50 -24.44
C GLY A 218 4.59 -8.10 -24.32
N LEU A 219 4.66 -7.36 -25.42
CA LEU A 219 5.13 -5.97 -25.43
C LEU A 219 4.19 -5.05 -24.64
N ALA A 220 2.87 -5.16 -24.84
CA ALA A 220 1.87 -4.39 -24.12
C ALA A 220 1.91 -4.68 -22.60
N GLY A 221 2.15 -5.93 -22.21
CA GLY A 221 2.34 -6.31 -20.80
C GLY A 221 3.54 -5.62 -20.16
N ILE A 222 4.67 -5.54 -20.87
CA ILE A 222 5.88 -4.82 -20.41
C ILE A 222 5.60 -3.31 -20.32
N ILE A 223 4.94 -2.74 -21.32
CA ILE A 223 4.53 -1.33 -21.31
C ILE A 223 3.63 -1.05 -20.11
N GLY A 224 2.62 -1.89 -19.87
CA GLY A 224 1.72 -1.75 -18.73
C GLY A 224 2.44 -1.85 -17.39
N TYR A 225 3.37 -2.80 -17.26
CA TYR A 225 4.21 -2.93 -16.06
C TYR A 225 4.95 -1.63 -15.74
N HIS A 226 5.70 -1.06 -16.69
CA HIS A 226 6.47 0.15 -16.45
C HIS A 226 5.60 1.40 -16.27
N THR A 227 4.50 1.49 -17.02
CA THR A 227 3.60 2.64 -16.97
C THR A 227 2.93 2.75 -15.60
N VAL A 228 2.47 1.63 -15.04
CA VAL A 228 1.77 1.62 -13.75
C VAL A 228 2.70 1.89 -12.58
N TRP A 229 3.92 1.34 -12.57
CA TRP A 229 4.92 1.67 -11.54
C TRP A 229 5.30 3.15 -11.52
N GLY A 230 5.14 3.86 -12.64
CA GLY A 230 5.35 5.30 -12.73
C GLY A 230 4.22 6.17 -12.18
N VAL A 231 3.06 5.59 -11.82
CA VAL A 231 1.90 6.34 -11.30
C VAL A 231 2.18 6.85 -9.88
N THR A 232 1.82 8.12 -9.60
CA THR A 232 1.95 8.67 -8.25
C THR A 232 1.03 7.91 -7.27
N PRO A 233 1.50 7.45 -6.09
CA PRO A 233 0.67 6.66 -5.16
C PRO A 233 -0.65 7.33 -4.72
N ALA A 234 -0.68 8.67 -4.63
CA ALA A 234 -1.89 9.42 -4.34
C ALA A 234 -2.97 9.33 -5.43
N LEU A 235 -2.60 8.87 -6.63
CA LEU A 235 -3.46 8.72 -7.80
C LEU A 235 -3.85 7.26 -8.10
N HIS A 236 -3.57 6.31 -7.19
CA HIS A 236 -3.98 4.91 -7.37
C HIS A 236 -5.51 4.72 -7.45
N SER A 237 -6.31 5.51 -6.73
CA SER A 237 -7.78 5.42 -6.85
C SER A 237 -8.29 5.96 -8.19
N PRO A 238 -7.84 7.13 -8.68
CA PRO A 238 -8.09 7.56 -10.06
C PRO A 238 -7.60 6.55 -11.11
N LEU A 239 -6.45 5.91 -10.90
CA LEU A 239 -5.94 4.85 -11.78
C LEU A 239 -6.94 3.69 -11.89
N MET A 240 -7.46 3.18 -10.77
CA MET A 240 -8.50 2.14 -10.79
C MET A 240 -9.76 2.59 -11.55
N SER A 241 -10.16 3.85 -11.42
CA SER A 241 -11.31 4.41 -12.14
C SER A 241 -11.04 4.49 -13.66
N VAL A 242 -9.85 4.93 -14.07
CA VAL A 242 -9.46 4.97 -15.49
C VAL A 242 -9.39 3.58 -16.10
N THR A 243 -8.78 2.61 -15.42
CA THR A 243 -8.73 1.23 -15.92
C THR A 243 -10.12 0.64 -16.09
N ASN A 244 -11.06 0.96 -15.19
CA ASN A 244 -12.44 0.53 -15.31
C ASN A 244 -13.21 1.25 -16.43
N ALA A 245 -12.90 2.52 -16.72
CA ALA A 245 -13.48 3.22 -17.86
C ALA A 245 -13.02 2.59 -19.19
N ILE A 246 -11.72 2.32 -19.29
CA ILE A 246 -11.10 1.74 -20.49
C ILE A 246 -11.49 0.27 -20.67
N SER A 247 -11.67 -0.51 -19.59
CA SER A 247 -12.14 -1.90 -19.68
C SER A 247 -13.53 -2.03 -20.31
N GLY A 248 -14.32 -0.96 -20.34
CA GLY A 248 -15.56 -0.89 -21.11
C GLY A 248 -15.36 -1.07 -22.63
N LEU A 249 -14.13 -1.17 -23.13
CA LEU A 249 -13.82 -1.59 -24.50
C LEU A 249 -14.24 -3.03 -24.83
N THR A 250 -14.75 -3.82 -23.89
CA THR A 250 -15.57 -5.01 -24.20
C THR A 250 -16.75 -4.69 -25.14
N ALA A 251 -17.15 -3.42 -25.25
CA ALA A 251 -18.07 -2.95 -26.30
C ALA A 251 -17.55 -3.23 -27.72
N VAL A 252 -16.23 -3.23 -27.96
CA VAL A 252 -15.65 -3.53 -29.27
C VAL A 252 -15.99 -4.96 -29.71
N GLY A 253 -15.85 -5.95 -28.82
CA GLY A 253 -16.23 -7.32 -29.17
C GLY A 253 -17.74 -7.52 -29.24
N GLY A 254 -18.51 -6.85 -28.38
CA GLY A 254 -19.96 -6.79 -28.50
C GLY A 254 -20.43 -6.22 -29.85
N LEU A 255 -19.80 -5.15 -30.35
CA LEU A 255 -20.12 -4.55 -31.64
C LEU A 255 -19.73 -5.47 -32.81
N ALA A 256 -18.58 -6.13 -32.73
CA ALA A 256 -18.13 -7.08 -33.76
C ALA A 256 -19.10 -8.25 -33.97
N LEU A 257 -19.85 -8.63 -32.92
CA LEU A 257 -20.81 -9.72 -32.95
C LEU A 257 -22.28 -9.28 -33.05
N MET A 258 -22.55 -7.97 -33.00
CA MET A 258 -23.89 -7.45 -33.26
C MET A 258 -24.21 -7.55 -34.75
N GLY A 259 -25.39 -8.07 -35.06
CA GLY A 259 -25.91 -8.19 -36.42
C GLY A 259 -27.42 -8.23 -36.43
N GLY A 260 -28.01 -8.46 -37.60
CA GLY A 260 -29.46 -8.40 -37.80
C GLY A 260 -29.87 -7.05 -38.42
N HIS A 261 -30.93 -6.44 -37.90
CA HIS A 261 -31.44 -5.15 -38.36
C HIS A 261 -31.59 -4.19 -37.18
N PHE A 262 -32.76 -3.57 -37.00
CA PHE A 262 -33.03 -2.74 -35.84
C PHE A 262 -33.18 -3.56 -34.54
N TYR A 263 -33.58 -4.82 -34.68
CA TYR A 263 -33.67 -5.79 -33.59
C TYR A 263 -32.77 -7.00 -33.87
N PRO A 264 -32.20 -7.62 -32.82
CA PRO A 264 -31.48 -8.88 -32.96
C PRO A 264 -32.37 -9.97 -33.60
N SER A 265 -31.78 -10.75 -34.51
CA SER A 265 -32.44 -11.89 -35.16
C SER A 265 -32.09 -13.23 -34.52
N THR A 266 -30.92 -13.32 -33.87
CA THR A 266 -30.45 -14.55 -33.20
C THR A 266 -30.11 -14.30 -31.73
N THR A 267 -29.99 -15.39 -30.97
CA THR A 267 -29.56 -15.33 -29.56
C THR A 267 -28.16 -14.71 -29.43
N SER A 268 -27.21 -15.06 -30.30
CA SER A 268 -25.86 -14.49 -30.26
C SER A 268 -25.87 -12.97 -30.43
N GLN A 269 -26.63 -12.46 -31.40
CA GLN A 269 -26.81 -11.02 -31.61
C GLN A 269 -27.44 -10.32 -30.39
N SER A 270 -28.31 -11.02 -29.65
CA SER A 270 -28.90 -10.50 -28.41
C SER A 270 -27.89 -10.44 -27.27
N LEU A 271 -27.04 -11.46 -27.13
CA LEU A 271 -25.94 -11.49 -26.15
C LEU A 271 -24.93 -10.38 -26.45
N ALA A 272 -24.56 -10.19 -27.72
CA ALA A 272 -23.67 -9.14 -28.20
C ALA A 272 -24.24 -7.72 -27.95
N ALA A 273 -25.54 -7.53 -28.17
CA ALA A 273 -26.23 -6.28 -27.84
C ALA A 273 -26.22 -6.00 -26.33
N LEU A 274 -26.43 -7.03 -25.49
CA LEU A 274 -26.37 -6.89 -24.03
C LEU A 274 -24.94 -6.57 -23.56
N ALA A 275 -23.93 -7.24 -24.12
CA ALA A 275 -22.51 -6.95 -23.85
C ALA A 275 -22.16 -5.49 -24.21
N THR A 276 -22.59 -5.01 -25.38
CA THR A 276 -22.38 -3.61 -25.81
C THR A 276 -23.06 -2.62 -24.86
N PHE A 277 -24.30 -2.91 -24.45
CA PHE A 277 -25.06 -2.07 -23.53
C PHE A 277 -24.36 -1.93 -22.16
N ILE A 278 -23.99 -3.04 -21.50
CA ILE A 278 -23.36 -2.99 -20.17
C ILE A 278 -21.94 -2.42 -20.23
N SER A 279 -21.22 -2.66 -21.32
CA SER A 279 -19.90 -2.08 -21.55
C SER A 279 -19.97 -0.55 -21.66
N SER A 280 -21.01 -0.03 -22.31
CA SER A 280 -21.25 1.41 -22.42
C SER A 280 -21.59 2.08 -21.09
N VAL A 281 -22.23 1.35 -20.16
CA VAL A 281 -22.42 1.80 -18.76
C VAL A 281 -21.06 2.04 -18.10
N ASN A 282 -20.11 1.13 -18.28
CA ASN A 282 -18.76 1.23 -17.72
C ASN A 282 -17.95 2.37 -18.32
N ILE A 283 -17.98 2.55 -19.64
CA ILE A 283 -17.28 3.64 -20.33
C ILE A 283 -17.71 4.98 -19.74
N ALA A 284 -19.02 5.28 -19.79
CA ALA A 284 -19.51 6.60 -19.43
C ALA A 284 -19.45 6.85 -17.91
N GLY A 285 -19.75 5.82 -17.11
CA GLY A 285 -19.66 5.88 -15.66
C GLY A 285 -18.22 6.08 -15.18
N GLY A 286 -17.28 5.30 -15.72
CA GLY A 286 -15.87 5.35 -15.35
C GLY A 286 -15.21 6.69 -15.66
N PHE A 287 -15.40 7.23 -16.88
CA PHE A 287 -14.79 8.52 -17.24
C PHE A 287 -15.35 9.69 -16.42
N LEU A 288 -16.65 9.70 -16.10
CA LEU A 288 -17.23 10.74 -15.27
C LEU A 288 -16.72 10.68 -13.82
N VAL A 289 -16.63 9.48 -13.25
CA VAL A 289 -16.04 9.28 -11.91
C VAL A 289 -14.59 9.73 -11.89
N THR A 290 -13.79 9.32 -12.87
CA THR A 290 -12.38 9.73 -12.97
C THR A 290 -12.27 11.26 -12.99
N GLN A 291 -13.06 11.93 -13.84
CA GLN A 291 -13.06 13.38 -13.93
C GLN A 291 -13.36 14.03 -12.57
N ARG A 292 -14.43 13.58 -11.89
CA ARG A 292 -14.81 14.10 -10.57
C ARG A 292 -13.70 13.92 -9.53
N MET A 293 -13.01 12.78 -9.53
CA MET A 293 -11.91 12.53 -8.59
C MET A 293 -10.71 13.43 -8.87
N LEU A 294 -10.34 13.59 -10.15
CA LEU A 294 -9.20 14.41 -10.54
C LEU A 294 -9.43 15.90 -10.25
N ASP A 295 -10.66 16.37 -10.44
CA ASP A 295 -11.04 17.76 -10.16
C ASP A 295 -10.94 18.10 -8.66
N MET A 296 -11.05 17.11 -7.76
CA MET A 296 -10.84 17.33 -6.32
C MET A 296 -9.39 17.63 -5.94
N PHE A 297 -8.43 17.27 -6.78
CA PHE A 297 -7.01 17.57 -6.56
C PHE A 297 -6.62 18.96 -7.07
N LYS A 298 -7.51 19.66 -7.77
CA LYS A 298 -7.26 21.02 -8.25
C LYS A 298 -7.25 21.99 -7.08
N ARG A 299 -6.17 22.73 -6.94
CA ARG A 299 -6.06 23.75 -5.89
C ARG A 299 -6.69 25.06 -6.38
N PRO A 300 -7.30 25.86 -5.50
CA PRO A 300 -7.82 27.18 -5.85
C PRO A 300 -6.75 28.14 -6.38
N THR A 301 -5.48 27.90 -6.06
CA THR A 301 -4.32 28.71 -6.45
C THR A 301 -3.63 28.21 -7.73
N ASP A 302 -4.09 27.09 -8.31
CA ASP A 302 -3.51 26.60 -9.58
C ASP A 302 -3.90 27.54 -10.73
N PRO A 303 -3.03 27.70 -11.76
CA PRO A 303 -3.38 28.46 -12.95
C PRO A 303 -4.63 27.92 -13.66
N PRO A 304 -5.38 28.75 -14.40
CA PRO A 304 -6.48 28.29 -15.25
C PRO A 304 -5.99 27.23 -16.25
N GLU A 305 -6.74 26.14 -16.37
CA GLU A 305 -6.48 25.05 -17.31
C GLU A 305 -7.53 25.06 -18.44
N TYR A 306 -7.11 24.74 -19.66
CA TYR A 306 -7.94 24.83 -20.87
C TYR A 306 -8.19 23.45 -21.48
N ASN A 307 -8.76 22.54 -20.69
CA ASN A 307 -8.92 21.12 -21.07
C ASN A 307 -9.75 20.89 -22.34
N TYR A 308 -10.61 21.83 -22.73
CA TYR A 308 -11.35 21.76 -24.00
C TYR A 308 -10.45 21.76 -25.23
N LEU A 309 -9.19 22.24 -25.13
CA LEU A 309 -8.23 22.18 -26.24
C LEU A 309 -7.85 20.75 -26.62
N TYR A 310 -8.01 19.77 -25.71
CA TYR A 310 -7.82 18.36 -26.03
C TYR A 310 -8.90 17.79 -26.97
N LEU A 311 -9.97 18.55 -27.26
CA LEU A 311 -10.89 18.21 -28.35
C LEU A 311 -10.22 18.31 -29.73
N LEU A 312 -9.16 19.11 -29.88
CA LEU A 312 -8.45 19.27 -31.16
C LEU A 312 -7.81 17.94 -31.63
N PRO A 313 -6.96 17.26 -30.84
CA PRO A 313 -6.44 15.96 -31.24
C PRO A 313 -7.54 14.89 -31.34
N GLY A 314 -8.53 14.87 -30.43
CA GLY A 314 -9.63 13.91 -30.49
C GLY A 314 -10.49 14.04 -31.77
N GLY A 315 -10.88 15.28 -32.11
CA GLY A 315 -11.64 15.59 -33.32
C GLY A 315 -10.84 15.32 -34.59
N THR A 316 -9.53 15.61 -34.60
CA THR A 316 -8.66 15.31 -35.74
C THR A 316 -8.47 13.80 -35.92
N PHE A 317 -8.32 13.04 -34.84
CA PHE A 317 -8.10 11.60 -34.89
C PHE A 317 -9.34 10.86 -35.44
N VAL A 318 -10.51 11.07 -34.83
CA VAL A 318 -11.75 10.41 -35.25
C VAL A 318 -12.28 11.02 -36.56
N GLY A 319 -12.26 12.34 -36.71
CA GLY A 319 -12.70 13.01 -37.93
C GLY A 319 -11.81 12.67 -39.13
N GLY A 320 -10.49 12.57 -38.93
CA GLY A 320 -9.54 12.11 -39.93
C GLY A 320 -9.79 10.67 -40.36
N TYR A 321 -10.12 9.78 -39.40
CA TYR A 321 -10.56 8.42 -39.71
C TYR A 321 -11.81 8.39 -40.59
N LEU A 322 -12.85 9.15 -40.22
CA LEU A 322 -14.09 9.20 -41.00
C LEU A 322 -13.87 9.75 -42.42
N ALA A 323 -13.00 10.75 -42.58
CA ALA A 323 -12.63 11.29 -43.89
C ALA A 323 -11.86 10.25 -44.74
N ALA A 324 -10.95 9.49 -44.12
CA ALA A 324 -10.23 8.41 -44.79
C ALA A 324 -11.17 7.27 -45.20
N LEU A 325 -12.09 6.88 -44.31
CA LEU A 325 -13.12 5.87 -44.56
C LEU A 325 -14.03 6.27 -45.72
N TYR A 326 -14.49 7.54 -45.74
CA TYR A 326 -15.28 8.10 -46.84
C TYR A 326 -14.50 8.12 -48.17
N SER A 327 -13.18 8.28 -48.10
CA SER A 327 -12.28 8.23 -49.26
C SER A 327 -11.92 6.80 -49.71
N GLY A 328 -12.47 5.76 -49.05
CA GLY A 328 -12.27 4.37 -49.40
C GLY A 328 -11.01 3.70 -48.81
N TYR A 329 -10.33 4.35 -47.87
CA TYR A 329 -9.20 3.74 -47.15
C TYR A 329 -9.68 2.89 -45.98
N ASN A 330 -9.00 1.78 -45.72
CA ASN A 330 -9.19 0.94 -44.53
C ASN A 330 -7.94 1.08 -43.66
N ILE A 331 -8.07 1.70 -42.49
CA ILE A 331 -6.95 2.04 -41.58
C ILE A 331 -7.22 1.59 -40.13
N GLU A 332 -8.09 0.61 -39.94
CA GLU A 332 -8.57 0.13 -38.63
C GLU A 332 -7.43 -0.36 -37.74
N GLU A 333 -6.48 -1.12 -38.29
CA GLU A 333 -5.32 -1.63 -37.52
C GLU A 333 -4.44 -0.48 -36.97
N ILE A 334 -4.27 0.59 -37.74
CA ILE A 334 -3.52 1.78 -37.29
C ILE A 334 -4.34 2.59 -36.28
N MET A 335 -5.66 2.66 -36.45
CA MET A 335 -6.55 3.26 -35.45
C MET A 335 -6.53 2.50 -34.13
N TYR A 336 -6.46 1.16 -34.15
CA TYR A 336 -6.28 0.32 -32.96
C TYR A 336 -4.94 0.60 -32.27
N LEU A 337 -3.85 0.71 -33.02
CA LEU A 337 -2.56 1.13 -32.46
C LEU A 337 -2.65 2.52 -31.82
N GLY A 338 -3.18 3.52 -32.54
CA GLY A 338 -3.33 4.88 -32.03
C GLY A 338 -4.21 4.95 -30.78
N SER A 339 -5.30 4.18 -30.76
CA SER A 339 -6.20 4.06 -29.61
C SER A 339 -5.51 3.39 -28.42
N GLY A 340 -4.75 2.32 -28.65
CA GLY A 340 -3.94 1.66 -27.63
C GLY A 340 -2.89 2.59 -27.03
N LEU A 341 -2.19 3.37 -27.86
CA LEU A 341 -1.22 4.37 -27.40
C LEU A 341 -1.88 5.49 -26.58
N CYS A 342 -3.07 5.94 -26.96
CA CYS A 342 -3.85 6.89 -26.16
C CYS A 342 -4.24 6.29 -24.80
N CYS A 343 -4.66 5.02 -24.75
CA CYS A 343 -4.95 4.32 -23.49
C CYS A 343 -3.70 4.14 -22.62
N VAL A 344 -2.53 3.84 -23.19
CA VAL A 344 -1.25 3.84 -22.47
C VAL A 344 -0.95 5.23 -21.91
N GLY A 345 -1.11 6.28 -22.73
CA GLY A 345 -0.97 7.67 -22.32
C GLY A 345 -1.97 8.08 -21.23
N ALA A 346 -3.13 7.43 -21.15
CA ALA A 346 -4.12 7.69 -20.10
C ALA A 346 -3.57 7.33 -18.71
N LEU A 347 -2.90 6.17 -18.62
CA LEU A 347 -2.25 5.74 -17.38
C LEU A 347 -0.94 6.49 -17.15
N GLY A 348 -0.13 6.68 -18.20
CA GLY A 348 1.11 7.45 -18.11
C GLY A 348 0.90 8.89 -17.65
N GLY A 349 -0.22 9.51 -18.04
CA GLY A 349 -0.62 10.85 -17.60
C GLY A 349 -0.88 10.95 -16.09
N LEU A 350 -1.16 9.84 -15.40
CA LEU A 350 -1.34 9.79 -13.94
C LEU A 350 0.00 9.70 -13.18
N SER A 351 1.14 9.70 -13.87
CA SER A 351 2.47 9.72 -13.25
C SER A 351 2.74 10.98 -12.43
N THR A 352 2.12 12.11 -12.78
CA THR A 352 2.18 13.35 -12.00
C THR A 352 0.79 13.97 -11.88
N GLN A 353 0.55 14.71 -10.79
CA GLN A 353 -0.72 15.42 -10.62
C GLN A 353 -0.91 16.53 -11.68
N GLY A 354 0.17 17.15 -12.17
CA GLY A 354 0.07 18.17 -13.23
C GLY A 354 -0.50 17.63 -14.54
N THR A 355 -0.24 16.36 -14.86
CA THR A 355 -0.64 15.72 -16.13
C THR A 355 -1.90 14.84 -16.00
N ALA A 356 -2.45 14.68 -14.79
CA ALA A 356 -3.51 13.68 -14.54
C ALA A 356 -4.77 13.89 -15.41
N ARG A 357 -5.13 15.14 -15.70
CA ARG A 357 -6.30 15.48 -16.52
C ARG A 357 -6.08 15.22 -18.02
N LEU A 358 -4.84 15.38 -18.49
CA LEU A 358 -4.44 14.90 -19.82
C LEU A 358 -4.61 13.38 -19.92
N GLY A 359 -4.25 12.64 -18.86
CA GLY A 359 -4.47 11.20 -18.79
C GLY A 359 -5.94 10.82 -19.04
N ASN A 360 -6.87 11.48 -18.36
CA ASN A 360 -8.30 11.24 -18.58
C ASN A 360 -8.74 11.55 -20.02
N ALA A 361 -8.27 12.66 -20.58
CA ALA A 361 -8.58 13.07 -21.96
C ALA A 361 -8.04 12.07 -23.00
N LEU A 362 -6.79 11.60 -22.87
CA LEU A 362 -6.22 10.59 -23.76
C LEU A 362 -6.99 9.26 -23.66
N GLY A 363 -7.43 8.87 -22.47
CA GLY A 363 -8.30 7.70 -22.30
C GLY A 363 -9.61 7.82 -23.09
N MET A 364 -10.27 8.98 -23.02
CA MET A 364 -11.49 9.24 -23.80
C MET A 364 -11.23 9.21 -25.31
N ILE A 365 -10.12 9.79 -25.77
CA ILE A 365 -9.73 9.78 -27.19
C ILE A 365 -9.46 8.35 -27.67
N GLY A 366 -8.75 7.54 -26.87
CA GLY A 366 -8.45 6.15 -27.20
C GLY A 366 -9.70 5.28 -27.30
N VAL A 367 -10.62 5.40 -26.33
CA VAL A 367 -11.89 4.66 -26.37
C VAL A 367 -12.76 5.09 -27.55
N ALA A 368 -12.87 6.40 -27.80
CA ALA A 368 -13.63 6.91 -28.95
C ALA A 368 -13.05 6.44 -30.30
N GLY A 369 -11.72 6.48 -30.45
CA GLY A 369 -11.03 6.00 -31.65
C GLY A 369 -11.23 4.50 -31.88
N GLY A 370 -11.14 3.69 -30.82
CA GLY A 370 -11.36 2.25 -30.90
C GLY A 370 -12.77 1.89 -31.35
N LEU A 371 -13.78 2.51 -30.72
CA LEU A 371 -15.18 2.32 -31.11
C LEU A 371 -15.46 2.80 -32.54
N ALA A 372 -14.89 3.94 -32.94
CA ALA A 372 -15.04 4.47 -34.30
C ALA A 372 -14.45 3.53 -35.35
N ALA A 373 -13.25 2.99 -35.10
CA ALA A 373 -12.59 2.04 -36.00
C ALA A 373 -13.39 0.74 -36.14
N THR A 374 -13.90 0.19 -35.04
CA THR A 374 -14.74 -1.02 -35.08
C THR A 374 -16.05 -0.76 -35.84
N LEU A 375 -16.77 0.32 -35.54
CA LEU A 375 -18.00 0.67 -36.26
C LEU A 375 -17.77 0.92 -37.75
N GLY A 376 -16.70 1.65 -38.09
CA GLY A 376 -16.38 2.00 -39.47
C GLY A 376 -15.92 0.79 -40.30
N GLY A 377 -15.16 -0.12 -39.70
CA GLY A 377 -14.71 -1.37 -40.33
C GLY A 377 -15.86 -2.34 -40.64
N LEU A 378 -16.89 -2.39 -39.78
CA LEU A 378 -18.06 -3.26 -39.96
C LEU A 378 -19.01 -2.79 -41.06
N LYS A 379 -19.03 -1.49 -41.38
CA LYS A 379 -19.94 -0.87 -42.36
C LYS A 379 -21.40 -1.31 -42.20
N PRO A 380 -21.98 -1.18 -40.99
CA PRO A 380 -23.34 -1.65 -40.72
C PRO A 380 -24.38 -0.90 -41.56
N ASP A 381 -25.47 -1.58 -41.90
CA ASP A 381 -26.63 -0.91 -42.50
C ASP A 381 -27.26 0.10 -41.51
N PRO A 382 -28.04 1.09 -41.99
CA PRO A 382 -28.60 2.13 -41.12
C PRO A 382 -29.44 1.60 -39.96
N GLN A 383 -30.15 0.47 -40.12
CA GLN A 383 -30.97 -0.11 -39.07
C GLN A 383 -30.10 -0.76 -37.98
N LEU A 384 -29.08 -1.52 -38.37
CA LEU A 384 -28.12 -2.10 -37.42
C LEU A 384 -27.30 -1.02 -36.71
N LEU A 385 -26.87 0.03 -37.44
CA LEU A 385 -26.17 1.17 -36.84
C LEU A 385 -27.05 1.88 -35.81
N ALA A 386 -28.36 2.02 -36.07
CA ALA A 386 -29.31 2.56 -35.11
C ALA A 386 -29.44 1.67 -33.86
N GLN A 387 -29.44 0.34 -34.02
CA GLN A 387 -29.43 -0.60 -32.89
C GLN A 387 -28.15 -0.45 -32.04
N MET A 388 -26.98 -0.45 -32.67
CA MET A 388 -25.67 -0.28 -32.00
C MET A 388 -25.61 1.06 -31.25
N SER A 389 -25.99 2.15 -31.92
CA SER A 389 -26.02 3.50 -31.34
C SER A 389 -27.02 3.60 -30.18
N GLY A 390 -28.20 2.99 -30.32
CA GLY A 390 -29.22 2.94 -29.28
C GLY A 390 -28.76 2.19 -28.02
N ALA A 391 -28.14 1.02 -28.19
CA ALA A 391 -27.58 0.24 -27.08
C ALA A 391 -26.50 1.03 -26.33
N MET A 392 -25.56 1.66 -27.06
CA MET A 392 -24.51 2.47 -26.46
C MET A 392 -25.06 3.73 -25.77
N ALA A 393 -26.00 4.44 -26.39
CA ALA A 393 -26.60 5.64 -25.83
C ALA A 393 -27.39 5.35 -24.55
N MET A 394 -28.17 4.27 -24.51
CA MET A 394 -28.89 3.85 -23.30
C MET A 394 -27.94 3.46 -22.19
N GLY A 395 -26.95 2.61 -22.47
CA GLY A 395 -25.94 2.19 -21.49
C GLY A 395 -25.15 3.38 -20.94
N GLY A 396 -24.65 4.24 -21.84
CA GLY A 396 -23.92 5.45 -21.47
C GLY A 396 -24.75 6.41 -20.61
N THR A 397 -26.02 6.61 -20.95
CA THR A 397 -26.92 7.46 -20.14
C THR A 397 -27.09 6.93 -18.72
N ILE A 398 -27.26 5.61 -18.56
CA ILE A 398 -27.34 4.98 -17.24
C ILE A 398 -26.02 5.14 -16.48
N GLY A 399 -24.88 4.89 -17.15
CA GLY A 399 -23.55 5.08 -16.57
C GLY A 399 -23.34 6.50 -16.03
N LEU A 400 -23.66 7.52 -16.83
CA LEU A 400 -23.58 8.93 -16.43
C LEU A 400 -24.52 9.25 -15.26
N ALA A 401 -25.75 8.73 -15.28
CA ALA A 401 -26.72 8.97 -14.22
C ALA A 401 -26.25 8.39 -12.88
N ILE A 402 -25.72 7.16 -12.87
CA ILE A 402 -25.16 6.52 -11.68
C ILE A 402 -23.93 7.29 -11.18
N ALA A 403 -22.96 7.53 -12.08
CA ALA A 403 -21.70 8.19 -11.73
C ALA A 403 -21.88 9.63 -11.25
N LYS A 404 -22.92 10.35 -11.68
CA LYS A 404 -23.21 11.70 -11.20
C LYS A 404 -23.80 11.73 -9.78
N ARG A 405 -24.56 10.69 -9.40
CA ARG A 405 -25.31 10.64 -8.12
C ARG A 405 -24.48 10.08 -6.95
N ILE A 406 -23.45 9.29 -7.23
CA ILE A 406 -22.66 8.64 -6.18
C ILE A 406 -21.81 9.65 -5.38
N GLN A 407 -21.65 9.39 -4.08
CA GLN A 407 -20.69 10.11 -3.24
C GLN A 407 -19.28 9.52 -3.41
N ILE A 408 -18.25 10.33 -3.15
CA ILE A 408 -16.86 9.88 -3.28
C ILE A 408 -16.50 8.80 -2.24
N SER A 409 -17.16 8.81 -1.08
CA SER A 409 -17.01 7.77 -0.05
C SER A 409 -17.48 6.39 -0.52
N ASP A 410 -18.44 6.35 -1.45
CA ASP A 410 -19.07 5.13 -1.98
C ASP A 410 -18.33 4.59 -3.21
N LEU A 411 -17.26 5.26 -3.62
CA LEU A 411 -16.55 4.94 -4.85
C LEU A 411 -15.98 3.50 -4.87
N PRO A 412 -15.39 2.96 -3.78
CA PRO A 412 -14.87 1.60 -3.81
C PRO A 412 -15.93 0.55 -4.18
N GLN A 413 -17.17 0.68 -3.69
CA GLN A 413 -18.23 -0.26 -4.07
C GLN A 413 -18.71 -0.04 -5.51
N LEU A 414 -18.72 1.19 -6.02
CA LEU A 414 -19.06 1.44 -7.42
C LEU A 414 -18.03 0.83 -8.37
N VAL A 415 -16.74 0.94 -8.06
CA VAL A 415 -15.66 0.29 -8.83
C VAL A 415 -15.85 -1.22 -8.84
N ALA A 416 -16.15 -1.83 -7.69
CA ALA A 416 -16.48 -3.26 -7.64
C ALA A 416 -17.69 -3.59 -8.52
N ALA A 417 -18.77 -2.81 -8.47
CA ALA A 417 -19.94 -3.04 -9.32
C ALA A 417 -19.60 -2.95 -10.82
N PHE A 418 -18.78 -2.01 -11.25
CA PHE A 418 -18.42 -1.89 -12.66
C PHE A 418 -17.53 -3.03 -13.17
N HIS A 419 -16.60 -3.56 -12.37
CA HIS A 419 -15.83 -4.76 -12.75
C HIS A 419 -16.74 -5.97 -13.00
N SER A 420 -17.85 -6.09 -12.27
CA SER A 420 -18.82 -7.16 -12.52
C SER A 420 -19.41 -7.07 -13.93
N LEU A 421 -19.70 -5.86 -14.42
CA LEU A 421 -20.24 -5.64 -15.77
C LEU A 421 -19.23 -6.03 -16.85
N VAL A 422 -17.93 -5.81 -16.63
CA VAL A 422 -16.87 -6.27 -17.55
C VAL A 422 -16.84 -7.80 -17.60
N GLY A 423 -16.84 -8.45 -16.44
CA GLY A 423 -16.83 -9.92 -16.35
C GLY A 423 -18.03 -10.54 -17.04
N LEU A 424 -19.23 -9.96 -16.85
CA LEU A 424 -20.44 -10.39 -17.55
C LEU A 424 -20.35 -10.17 -19.06
N ALA A 425 -19.85 -9.01 -19.52
CA ALA A 425 -19.68 -8.73 -20.94
C ALA A 425 -18.76 -9.76 -21.59
N ALA A 426 -17.63 -10.10 -20.97
CA ALA A 426 -16.71 -11.11 -21.48
C ALA A 426 -17.35 -12.51 -21.61
N VAL A 427 -18.15 -12.93 -20.62
CA VAL A 427 -18.93 -14.20 -20.69
C VAL A 427 -19.90 -14.17 -21.88
N LEU A 428 -20.64 -13.06 -22.03
CA LEU A 428 -21.61 -12.89 -23.11
C LEU A 428 -20.92 -12.93 -24.49
N THR A 429 -19.79 -12.23 -24.65
CA THR A 429 -19.01 -12.22 -25.89
C THR A 429 -18.47 -13.61 -26.23
N CYS A 430 -17.84 -14.31 -25.27
CA CYS A 430 -17.29 -15.65 -25.52
C CYS A 430 -18.38 -16.67 -25.91
N MET A 431 -19.55 -16.58 -25.27
CA MET A 431 -20.69 -17.44 -25.60
C MET A 431 -21.28 -17.08 -26.98
N ALA A 432 -21.38 -15.79 -27.29
CA ALA A 432 -21.89 -15.29 -28.56
C ALA A 432 -21.00 -15.73 -29.74
N GLU A 433 -19.68 -15.59 -29.61
CA GLU A 433 -18.69 -16.04 -30.59
C GLU A 433 -18.78 -17.54 -30.84
N TYR A 434 -18.83 -18.35 -29.77
CA TYR A 434 -18.94 -19.80 -29.91
C TYR A 434 -20.18 -20.21 -30.71
N ILE A 435 -21.32 -19.53 -30.50
CA ILE A 435 -22.56 -19.80 -31.23
C ILE A 435 -22.43 -19.42 -32.72
N VAL A 436 -21.76 -18.31 -33.03
CA VAL A 436 -21.59 -17.82 -34.40
C VAL A 436 -20.61 -18.68 -35.19
N GLU A 437 -19.48 -19.04 -34.59
CA GLU A 437 -18.40 -19.76 -35.28
C GLU A 437 -18.54 -21.28 -35.23
N TYR A 438 -19.49 -21.82 -34.46
CA TYR A 438 -19.71 -23.27 -34.36
C TYR A 438 -19.80 -23.99 -35.72
N PRO A 439 -20.56 -23.50 -36.72
CA PRO A 439 -20.65 -24.16 -38.03
C PRO A 439 -19.32 -24.21 -38.79
N HIS A 440 -18.38 -23.31 -38.49
CA HIS A 440 -17.11 -23.18 -39.20
C HIS A 440 -15.99 -24.04 -38.59
N PHE A 441 -16.13 -24.51 -37.35
CA PHE A 441 -15.08 -25.27 -36.66
C PHE A 441 -14.64 -26.54 -37.37
N ALA A 442 -15.52 -27.18 -38.15
CA ALA A 442 -15.18 -28.39 -38.88
C ALA A 442 -14.13 -28.16 -39.99
N MET A 443 -14.04 -26.93 -40.51
CA MET A 443 -13.19 -26.57 -41.66
C MET A 443 -12.05 -25.63 -41.26
N ASP A 444 -12.05 -25.12 -40.03
CA ASP A 444 -11.05 -24.18 -39.54
C ASP A 444 -9.96 -24.87 -38.71
N ALA A 445 -8.71 -24.77 -39.19
CA ALA A 445 -7.53 -25.26 -38.49
C ALA A 445 -7.27 -24.51 -37.16
N THR A 446 -7.87 -23.34 -36.97
CA THR A 446 -7.73 -22.52 -35.75
C THR A 446 -8.82 -22.77 -34.71
N SER A 447 -9.83 -23.61 -35.03
CA SER A 447 -11.00 -23.89 -34.20
C SER A 447 -10.68 -24.25 -32.75
N ASN A 448 -9.66 -25.08 -32.53
CA ASN A 448 -9.22 -25.47 -31.19
C ASN A 448 -8.73 -24.27 -30.36
N PHE A 449 -8.02 -23.33 -30.99
CA PHE A 449 -7.56 -22.12 -30.32
C PHE A 449 -8.73 -21.22 -29.92
N THR A 450 -9.65 -20.94 -30.86
CA THR A 450 -10.88 -20.17 -30.60
C THR A 450 -11.68 -20.75 -29.44
N LYS A 451 -11.86 -22.08 -29.43
CA LYS A 451 -12.51 -22.82 -28.33
C LYS A 451 -11.78 -22.62 -27.00
N ILE A 452 -10.47 -22.85 -26.95
CA ILE A 452 -9.68 -22.70 -25.71
C ILE A 452 -9.81 -21.28 -25.15
N VAL A 453 -9.67 -20.27 -26.00
CA VAL A 453 -9.74 -18.88 -25.57
C VAL A 453 -11.14 -18.50 -25.10
N ALA A 454 -12.20 -18.93 -25.80
CA ALA A 454 -13.58 -18.71 -25.38
C ALA A 454 -13.87 -19.35 -24.01
N TYR A 455 -13.34 -20.56 -23.76
CA TYR A 455 -13.50 -21.26 -22.48
C TYR A 455 -12.80 -20.50 -21.34
N LEU A 456 -11.56 -20.05 -21.56
CA LEU A 456 -10.80 -19.28 -20.59
C LEU A 456 -11.42 -17.90 -20.32
N GLY A 457 -11.84 -17.19 -21.36
CA GLY A 457 -12.55 -15.90 -21.24
C GLY A 457 -13.85 -16.03 -20.45
N THR A 458 -14.63 -17.08 -20.70
CA THR A 458 -15.84 -17.41 -19.92
C THR A 458 -15.52 -17.67 -18.45
N TYR A 459 -14.48 -18.46 -18.16
CA TYR A 459 -14.07 -18.75 -16.78
C TYR A 459 -13.62 -17.47 -16.04
N ILE A 460 -12.74 -16.68 -16.64
CA ILE A 460 -12.22 -15.45 -16.03
C ILE A 460 -13.36 -14.44 -15.81
N GLY A 461 -14.24 -14.28 -16.81
CA GLY A 461 -15.39 -13.40 -16.73
C GLY A 461 -16.37 -13.80 -15.63
N GLY A 462 -16.67 -15.10 -15.49
CA GLY A 462 -17.55 -15.62 -14.44
C GLY A 462 -17.02 -15.41 -13.02
N VAL A 463 -15.73 -15.68 -12.79
CA VAL A 463 -15.08 -15.39 -11.49
C VAL A 463 -15.12 -13.89 -11.20
N THR A 464 -14.85 -13.07 -12.20
CA THR A 464 -14.83 -11.59 -12.08
C THR A 464 -16.21 -11.05 -11.75
N PHE A 465 -17.24 -11.51 -12.46
CA PHE A 465 -18.63 -11.11 -12.26
C PHE A 465 -19.08 -11.34 -10.81
N SER A 466 -19.02 -12.58 -10.35
CA SER A 466 -19.58 -12.94 -9.05
C SER A 466 -18.72 -12.47 -7.88
N GLY A 467 -17.39 -12.53 -8.00
CA GLY A 467 -16.48 -12.02 -6.97
C GLY A 467 -16.69 -10.53 -6.75
N SER A 468 -16.87 -9.76 -7.83
CA SER A 468 -17.08 -8.32 -7.76
C SER A 468 -18.43 -7.97 -7.14
N LEU A 469 -19.49 -8.75 -7.41
CA LEU A 469 -20.79 -8.58 -6.76
C LEU A 469 -20.74 -8.86 -5.26
N VAL A 470 -20.00 -9.88 -4.81
CA VAL A 470 -19.80 -10.16 -3.38
C VAL A 470 -18.99 -9.06 -2.71
N ALA A 471 -17.95 -8.55 -3.37
CA ALA A 471 -17.16 -7.42 -2.89
C ALA A 471 -18.04 -6.16 -2.72
N TYR A 472 -18.85 -5.84 -3.73
CA TYR A 472 -19.87 -4.78 -3.67
C TYR A 472 -20.80 -4.98 -2.48
N GLY A 473 -21.39 -6.18 -2.33
CA GLY A 473 -22.33 -6.47 -1.25
C GLY A 473 -21.74 -6.30 0.15
N LYS A 474 -20.46 -6.68 0.34
CA LYS A 474 -19.76 -6.50 1.62
C LYS A 474 -19.39 -5.04 1.91
N LEU A 475 -18.96 -4.28 0.90
CA LEU A 475 -18.62 -2.86 1.07
C LEU A 475 -19.86 -1.99 1.30
N GLN A 476 -20.97 -2.30 0.61
CA GLN A 476 -22.25 -1.61 0.77
C GLN A 476 -22.93 -1.93 2.11
N GLY A 477 -22.45 -2.94 2.85
CA GLY A 477 -23.07 -3.40 4.10
C GLY A 477 -24.32 -4.26 3.92
N ILE A 478 -24.61 -4.71 2.69
CA ILE A 478 -25.70 -5.66 2.38
C ILE A 478 -25.33 -7.05 2.92
N LEU A 479 -24.06 -7.43 2.78
CA LEU A 479 -23.48 -8.66 3.32
C LEU A 479 -22.65 -8.34 4.58
N LYS A 480 -22.57 -9.30 5.50
CA LYS A 480 -21.70 -9.17 6.69
C LYS A 480 -20.23 -9.05 6.27
N SER A 481 -19.53 -8.08 6.83
CA SER A 481 -18.10 -7.86 6.58
C SER A 481 -17.21 -8.99 7.11
N ALA A 482 -17.71 -9.83 8.01
CA ALA A 482 -16.98 -10.99 8.51
C ALA A 482 -16.68 -12.01 7.39
N PRO A 483 -15.53 -12.71 7.44
CA PRO A 483 -15.22 -13.78 6.50
C PRO A 483 -16.17 -14.98 6.72
N LEU A 484 -16.82 -15.44 5.65
CA LEU A 484 -17.70 -16.62 5.70
C LEU A 484 -16.86 -17.88 5.47
N LEU A 485 -16.61 -18.64 6.53
CA LEU A 485 -15.76 -19.83 6.48
C LEU A 485 -16.59 -21.11 6.38
N LEU A 486 -16.76 -21.62 5.16
CA LEU A 486 -17.41 -22.91 4.93
C LEU A 486 -16.56 -24.08 5.45
N PRO A 487 -17.16 -25.12 6.07
CA PRO A 487 -16.45 -26.36 6.38
C PRO A 487 -15.83 -26.96 5.11
N GLY A 488 -14.55 -27.31 5.14
CA GLY A 488 -13.86 -27.90 3.98
C GLY A 488 -13.68 -26.96 2.77
N ARG A 489 -13.74 -25.63 2.94
CA ARG A 489 -13.67 -24.64 1.84
C ARG A 489 -12.52 -24.86 0.85
N HIS A 490 -11.36 -25.32 1.32
CA HIS A 490 -10.19 -25.57 0.46
C HIS A 490 -10.43 -26.76 -0.47
N ALA A 491 -11.05 -27.84 0.03
CA ALA A 491 -11.43 -28.98 -0.78
C ALA A 491 -12.53 -28.60 -1.78
N LEU A 492 -13.52 -27.79 -1.37
CA LEU A 492 -14.54 -27.26 -2.29
C LEU A 492 -13.90 -26.44 -3.42
N ASN A 493 -13.05 -25.47 -3.09
CA ASN A 493 -12.41 -24.62 -4.10
C ASN A 493 -11.46 -25.43 -5.00
N ALA A 494 -10.70 -26.39 -4.44
CA ALA A 494 -9.88 -27.30 -5.24
C ALA A 494 -10.73 -28.15 -6.19
N GLY A 495 -11.87 -28.66 -5.72
CA GLY A 495 -12.83 -29.41 -6.52
C GLY A 495 -13.45 -28.58 -7.65
N LEU A 496 -13.88 -27.35 -7.35
CA LEU A 496 -14.40 -26.41 -8.36
C LEU A 496 -13.34 -26.10 -9.43
N LEU A 497 -12.08 -25.93 -9.03
CA LEU A 497 -10.99 -25.65 -9.97
C LEU A 497 -10.68 -26.87 -10.83
N ALA A 498 -10.61 -28.05 -10.21
CA ALA A 498 -10.40 -29.31 -10.91
C ALA A 498 -11.54 -29.62 -11.90
N ALA A 499 -12.80 -29.39 -11.51
CA ALA A 499 -13.96 -29.53 -12.39
C ALA A 499 -13.92 -28.52 -13.55
N SER A 500 -13.55 -27.27 -13.27
CA SER A 500 -13.43 -26.23 -14.30
C SER A 500 -12.30 -26.53 -15.30
N ALA A 501 -11.15 -27.02 -14.83
CA ALA A 501 -10.04 -27.43 -15.70
C ALA A 501 -10.36 -28.73 -16.46
N GLY A 502 -10.94 -29.72 -15.77
CA GLY A 502 -11.33 -31.00 -16.36
C GLY A 502 -12.44 -30.87 -17.40
N GLY A 503 -13.35 -29.91 -17.24
CA GLY A 503 -14.43 -29.61 -18.19
C GLY A 503 -13.94 -29.16 -19.57
N LEU A 504 -12.67 -28.73 -19.69
CA LEU A 504 -12.04 -28.44 -20.97
C LEU A 504 -11.84 -29.70 -21.81
N ILE A 505 -11.64 -30.87 -21.20
CA ILE A 505 -11.43 -32.14 -21.93
C ILE A 505 -12.66 -32.49 -22.78
N PRO A 506 -13.88 -32.69 -22.22
CA PRO A 506 -15.06 -32.99 -23.02
C PRO A 506 -15.40 -31.87 -24.01
N PHE A 507 -15.12 -30.60 -23.65
CA PHE A 507 -15.29 -29.46 -24.54
C PHE A 507 -14.43 -29.55 -25.80
N MET A 508 -13.21 -30.08 -25.69
CA MET A 508 -12.27 -30.20 -26.80
C MET A 508 -12.46 -31.49 -27.60
N THR A 509 -12.82 -32.60 -26.94
CA THR A 509 -12.90 -33.92 -27.60
C THR A 509 -14.18 -34.15 -28.39
N ASP A 510 -15.29 -33.51 -28.00
CA ASP A 510 -16.58 -33.67 -28.67
C ASP A 510 -16.86 -32.47 -29.60
N PRO A 511 -17.10 -32.69 -30.91
CA PRO A 511 -17.47 -31.62 -31.84
C PRO A 511 -18.94 -31.16 -31.70
N SER A 512 -19.77 -31.83 -30.90
CA SER A 512 -21.20 -31.52 -30.74
C SER A 512 -21.47 -30.14 -30.13
N PHE A 513 -22.37 -29.37 -30.75
CA PHE A 513 -22.85 -28.08 -30.26
C PHE A 513 -23.40 -28.18 -28.84
N THR A 514 -24.24 -29.20 -28.61
CA THR A 514 -24.90 -29.41 -27.32
C THR A 514 -23.89 -29.64 -26.21
N THR A 515 -22.87 -30.45 -26.48
CA THR A 515 -21.78 -30.69 -25.51
C THR A 515 -21.00 -29.40 -25.27
N GLY A 516 -20.64 -28.69 -26.35
CA GLY A 516 -19.83 -27.49 -26.24
C GLY A 516 -20.51 -26.34 -25.50
N ILE A 517 -21.77 -26.04 -25.82
CA ILE A 517 -22.54 -25.00 -25.14
C ILE A 517 -22.83 -25.39 -23.68
N THR A 518 -23.03 -26.69 -23.39
CA THR A 518 -23.21 -27.19 -22.02
C THR A 518 -21.92 -27.03 -21.22
N CYS A 519 -20.75 -27.30 -21.82
CA CYS A 519 -19.46 -27.06 -21.19
C CYS A 519 -19.23 -25.57 -20.91
N LEU A 520 -19.53 -24.66 -21.84
CA LEU A 520 -19.44 -23.22 -21.61
C LEU A 520 -20.41 -22.73 -20.53
N GLY A 521 -21.65 -23.22 -20.53
CA GLY A 521 -22.62 -22.93 -19.46
C GLY A 521 -22.14 -23.47 -18.10
N SER A 522 -21.58 -24.67 -18.08
CA SER A 522 -21.06 -25.32 -16.87
C SER A 522 -19.86 -24.57 -16.32
N VAL A 523 -18.88 -24.19 -17.14
CA VAL A 523 -17.71 -23.43 -16.67
C VAL A 523 -18.12 -22.02 -16.22
N SER A 524 -19.10 -21.38 -16.86
CA SER A 524 -19.67 -20.11 -16.40
C SER A 524 -20.30 -20.26 -15.01
N ALA A 525 -21.06 -21.34 -14.76
CA ALA A 525 -21.66 -21.60 -13.46
C ALA A 525 -20.62 -21.93 -12.38
N LEU A 526 -19.63 -22.78 -12.70
CA LEU A 526 -18.56 -23.17 -11.78
C LEU A 526 -17.65 -21.99 -11.42
N SER A 527 -17.29 -21.15 -12.40
CA SER A 527 -16.50 -19.94 -12.17
C SER A 527 -17.27 -18.88 -11.37
N THR A 528 -18.56 -18.71 -11.66
CA THR A 528 -19.44 -17.85 -10.85
C THR A 528 -19.48 -18.35 -9.41
N LEU A 529 -19.66 -19.65 -9.18
CA LEU A 529 -19.65 -20.22 -7.84
C LEU A 529 -18.30 -20.03 -7.15
N MET A 530 -17.20 -20.27 -7.87
CA MET A 530 -15.83 -20.05 -7.38
C MET A 530 -15.60 -18.59 -6.95
N GLY A 531 -16.03 -17.62 -7.75
CA GLY A 531 -15.91 -16.21 -7.40
C GLY A 531 -16.66 -15.86 -6.12
N VAL A 532 -17.83 -16.47 -5.90
CA VAL A 532 -18.59 -16.34 -4.65
C VAL A 532 -17.84 -16.97 -3.48
N THR A 533 -17.43 -18.23 -3.59
CA THR A 533 -16.82 -18.97 -2.48
C THR A 533 -15.48 -18.38 -2.05
N LEU A 534 -14.64 -17.95 -3.00
CA LEU A 534 -13.37 -17.29 -2.70
C LEU A 534 -13.60 -15.92 -2.05
N THR A 535 -14.45 -15.07 -2.63
CA THR A 535 -14.61 -13.69 -2.15
C THR A 535 -15.38 -13.61 -0.83
N ALA A 536 -16.37 -14.49 -0.61
CA ALA A 536 -17.13 -14.51 0.63
C ALA A 536 -16.27 -14.86 1.86
N ALA A 537 -15.22 -15.66 1.67
CA ALA A 537 -14.28 -16.07 2.70
C ALA A 537 -13.28 -14.96 3.10
N ILE A 538 -13.29 -13.82 2.39
CA ILE A 538 -12.40 -12.69 2.67
C ILE A 538 -13.12 -11.68 3.57
N GLY A 539 -12.39 -11.15 4.57
CA GLY A 539 -12.90 -10.14 5.49
C GLY A 539 -12.97 -8.76 4.84
N GLY A 540 -13.89 -7.91 5.31
CA GLY A 540 -14.12 -6.56 4.76
C GLY A 540 -12.88 -5.66 4.80
N ALA A 541 -11.98 -5.84 5.78
CA ALA A 541 -10.74 -5.08 5.89
C ALA A 541 -9.76 -5.36 4.73
N ASP A 542 -9.76 -6.58 4.20
CA ASP A 542 -8.90 -7.00 3.09
C ASP A 542 -9.59 -6.84 1.72
N MET A 543 -10.86 -6.41 1.71
CA MET A 543 -11.66 -6.28 0.49
C MET A 543 -11.02 -5.41 -0.61
N PRO A 544 -10.31 -4.31 -0.28
CA PRO A 544 -9.61 -3.53 -1.30
C PRO A 544 -8.60 -4.35 -2.13
N VAL A 545 -7.93 -5.36 -1.55
CA VAL A 545 -7.03 -6.26 -2.30
C VAL A 545 -7.81 -7.11 -3.30
N VAL A 546 -9.01 -7.55 -2.92
CA VAL A 546 -9.88 -8.34 -3.82
C VAL A 546 -10.29 -7.51 -5.03
N ILE A 547 -10.62 -6.24 -4.82
CA ILE A 547 -11.02 -5.33 -5.91
C ILE A 547 -9.90 -5.17 -6.93
N THR A 548 -8.64 -5.04 -6.49
CA THR A 548 -7.50 -4.91 -7.40
C THR A 548 -7.18 -6.22 -8.13
N VAL A 549 -7.38 -7.37 -7.48
CA VAL A 549 -7.23 -8.69 -8.13
C VAL A 549 -8.30 -8.89 -9.20
N LEU A 550 -9.56 -8.55 -8.91
CA LEU A 550 -10.65 -8.66 -9.87
C LEU A 550 -10.53 -7.61 -11.00
N ASN A 551 -9.96 -6.44 -10.72
CA ASN A 551 -9.55 -5.49 -11.77
C ASN A 551 -8.53 -6.13 -12.72
N SER A 552 -7.54 -6.84 -12.19
CA SER A 552 -6.56 -7.59 -13.00
C SER A 552 -7.26 -8.63 -13.88
N TYR A 553 -8.20 -9.41 -13.31
CA TYR A 553 -8.96 -10.41 -14.06
C TYR A 553 -9.81 -9.80 -15.16
N SER A 554 -10.41 -8.63 -14.93
CA SER A 554 -11.13 -7.89 -15.97
C SER A 554 -10.22 -7.58 -17.18
N GLY A 555 -8.97 -7.19 -16.94
CA GLY A 555 -7.98 -6.98 -18.00
C GLY A 555 -7.61 -8.27 -18.75
N TRP A 556 -7.40 -9.38 -18.04
CA TRP A 556 -7.12 -10.67 -18.68
C TRP A 556 -8.31 -11.23 -19.46
N ALA A 557 -9.54 -10.91 -19.06
CA ALA A 557 -10.74 -11.21 -19.84
C ALA A 557 -10.76 -10.44 -21.17
N LEU A 558 -10.38 -9.16 -21.18
CA LEU A 558 -10.19 -8.40 -22.42
C LEU A 558 -9.08 -8.99 -23.30
N CYS A 559 -7.98 -9.48 -22.71
CA CYS A 559 -6.96 -10.20 -23.48
C CYS A 559 -7.55 -11.44 -24.15
N ALA A 560 -8.34 -12.24 -23.43
CA ALA A 560 -9.01 -13.40 -24.00
C ALA A 560 -9.96 -12.98 -25.14
N GLU A 561 -10.75 -11.93 -24.97
CA GLU A 561 -11.60 -11.38 -26.04
C GLU A 561 -10.79 -10.89 -27.25
N GLY A 562 -9.64 -10.26 -27.01
CA GLY A 562 -8.71 -9.85 -28.07
C GLY A 562 -8.12 -11.04 -28.82
N PHE A 563 -7.68 -12.08 -28.10
CA PHE A 563 -7.20 -13.33 -28.69
C PHE A 563 -8.30 -14.04 -29.50
N LEU A 564 -9.55 -13.98 -29.00
CA LEU A 564 -10.71 -14.60 -29.61
C LEU A 564 -11.09 -13.93 -30.93
N LEU A 565 -11.13 -12.59 -30.93
CA LEU A 565 -11.58 -11.77 -32.05
C LEU A 565 -10.44 -11.28 -32.97
N ASN A 566 -9.22 -11.77 -32.75
CA ASN A 566 -8.01 -11.32 -33.44
C ASN A 566 -7.84 -9.78 -33.44
N ASN A 567 -7.97 -9.17 -32.27
CA ASN A 567 -8.03 -7.71 -32.10
C ASN A 567 -6.86 -7.17 -31.25
N ASN A 568 -5.97 -6.40 -31.89
CA ASN A 568 -4.80 -5.79 -31.25
C ASN A 568 -5.17 -4.78 -30.15
N LEU A 569 -6.24 -3.99 -30.31
CA LEU A 569 -6.63 -3.00 -29.31
C LEU A 569 -7.03 -3.68 -27.99
N LEU A 570 -7.86 -4.72 -28.07
CA LEU A 570 -8.33 -5.45 -26.89
C LEU A 570 -7.19 -6.12 -26.14
N THR A 571 -6.21 -6.69 -26.85
CA THR A 571 -5.02 -7.29 -26.20
C THR A 571 -4.10 -6.25 -25.56
N ILE A 572 -3.85 -5.10 -26.22
CA ILE A 572 -3.06 -4.01 -25.65
C ILE A 572 -3.71 -3.48 -24.37
N VAL A 573 -5.00 -3.16 -24.44
CA VAL A 573 -5.77 -2.62 -23.33
C VAL A 573 -5.92 -3.64 -22.19
N GLY A 574 -6.21 -4.89 -22.53
CA GLY A 574 -6.33 -5.97 -21.55
C GLY A 574 -5.03 -6.18 -20.76
N ALA A 575 -3.87 -6.19 -21.45
CA ALA A 575 -2.58 -6.35 -20.80
C ALA A 575 -2.23 -5.16 -19.89
N LEU A 576 -2.59 -3.95 -20.30
CA LEU A 576 -2.43 -2.72 -19.52
C LEU A 576 -3.25 -2.75 -18.22
N ILE A 577 -4.52 -3.15 -18.31
CA ILE A 577 -5.43 -3.24 -17.15
C ILE A 577 -5.03 -4.42 -16.24
N GLY A 578 -4.71 -5.56 -16.84
CA GLY A 578 -4.28 -6.77 -16.14
C GLY A 578 -3.04 -6.53 -15.29
N SER A 579 -2.01 -5.93 -15.88
CA SER A 579 -0.78 -5.53 -15.18
C SER A 579 -1.06 -4.47 -14.10
N SER A 580 -1.92 -3.50 -14.35
CA SER A 580 -2.32 -2.48 -13.38
C SER A 580 -2.93 -3.08 -12.11
N GLY A 581 -3.94 -3.93 -12.25
CA GLY A 581 -4.58 -4.60 -11.12
C GLY A 581 -3.61 -5.51 -10.35
N ALA A 582 -2.72 -6.20 -11.06
CA ALA A 582 -1.72 -7.09 -10.43
C ALA A 582 -0.70 -6.30 -9.58
N ILE A 583 -0.19 -5.18 -10.09
CA ILE A 583 0.77 -4.32 -9.38
C ILE A 583 0.11 -3.68 -8.16
N LEU A 584 -1.11 -3.16 -8.29
CA LEU A 584 -1.83 -2.58 -7.16
C LEU A 584 -2.09 -3.62 -6.07
N SER A 585 -2.51 -4.83 -6.45
CA SER A 585 -2.69 -5.95 -5.52
C SER A 585 -1.39 -6.30 -4.78
N TYR A 586 -0.27 -6.32 -5.50
CA TYR A 586 1.05 -6.55 -4.93
C TYR A 586 1.46 -5.46 -3.94
N ILE A 587 1.34 -4.18 -4.31
CA ILE A 587 1.67 -3.04 -3.45
C ILE A 587 0.87 -3.11 -2.14
N MET A 588 -0.42 -3.42 -2.23
CA MET A 588 -1.30 -3.54 -1.06
C MET A 588 -0.93 -4.72 -0.17
N CYS A 589 -0.62 -5.88 -0.77
CA CYS A 589 -0.16 -7.06 -0.04
C CYS A 589 1.16 -6.79 0.72
N VAL A 590 2.13 -6.15 0.05
CA VAL A 590 3.41 -5.75 0.67
C VAL A 590 3.20 -4.74 1.79
N ALA A 591 2.35 -3.73 1.59
CA ALA A 591 2.04 -2.73 2.61
C ALA A 591 1.41 -3.35 3.87
N MET A 592 0.68 -4.45 3.72
CA MET A 592 0.05 -5.19 4.82
C MET A 592 0.92 -6.33 5.39
N ASN A 593 2.11 -6.56 4.84
CA ASN A 593 2.99 -7.70 5.15
C ASN A 593 2.25 -9.06 5.11
N ARG A 594 1.45 -9.25 4.06
CA ARG A 594 0.71 -10.48 3.79
C ARG A 594 0.89 -10.87 2.33
N SER A 595 1.05 -12.17 2.07
CA SER A 595 1.09 -12.66 0.69
C SER A 595 -0.32 -12.68 0.07
N LEU A 596 -0.41 -12.59 -1.25
CA LEU A 596 -1.67 -12.70 -1.97
C LEU A 596 -2.40 -14.02 -1.64
N ALA A 597 -1.64 -15.12 -1.54
CA ALA A 597 -2.19 -16.42 -1.15
C ALA A 597 -2.82 -16.38 0.26
N ASN A 598 -2.17 -15.71 1.23
CA ASN A 598 -2.73 -15.56 2.57
C ASN A 598 -4.00 -14.72 2.59
N VAL A 599 -4.11 -13.71 1.72
CA VAL A 599 -5.32 -12.87 1.61
C VAL A 599 -6.46 -13.66 0.97
N ILE A 600 -6.23 -14.30 -0.19
CA ILE A 600 -7.29 -14.98 -0.96
C ILE A 600 -7.74 -16.31 -0.31
N LEU A 601 -6.81 -17.08 0.27
CA LEU A 601 -7.15 -18.37 0.89
C LEU A 601 -7.51 -18.27 2.38
N GLY A 602 -7.43 -17.07 2.97
CA GLY A 602 -7.82 -16.80 4.35
C GLY A 602 -6.86 -17.41 5.38
N GLY A 603 -5.55 -17.13 5.24
CA GLY A 603 -4.51 -17.53 6.19
C GLY A 603 -4.51 -16.65 7.45
N TYR A 604 -4.14 -17.23 8.60
CA TYR A 604 -4.02 -16.51 9.87
C TYR A 604 -2.64 -15.82 9.98
N GLY A 605 -2.61 -14.52 10.23
CA GLY A 605 -1.39 -13.76 10.57
C GLY A 605 -0.62 -13.13 9.39
N THR A 606 0.50 -12.48 9.73
CA THR A 606 1.46 -11.87 8.77
C THR A 606 2.59 -12.84 8.44
N SER A 607 3.28 -12.66 7.30
CA SER A 607 4.40 -13.53 6.89
C SER A 607 5.57 -13.60 7.88
N SER A 608 5.67 -12.63 8.79
CA SER A 608 6.72 -12.52 9.80
C SER A 608 6.30 -12.94 11.21
N THR A 609 5.07 -13.46 11.40
CA THR A 609 4.62 -13.93 12.72
C THR A 609 5.29 -15.28 13.07
N ALA A 610 6.18 -15.27 14.07
CA ALA A 610 6.67 -16.51 14.68
C ALA A 610 5.58 -17.13 15.57
N GLY A 611 5.47 -18.46 15.62
CA GLY A 611 4.41 -19.22 16.30
C GLY A 611 4.43 -19.20 17.84
N GLY A 612 4.55 -18.01 18.45
CA GLY A 612 4.56 -17.80 19.90
C GLY A 612 3.35 -17.02 20.42
N LYS A 613 3.19 -16.98 21.74
CA LYS A 613 2.21 -16.09 22.38
C LYS A 613 2.65 -14.63 22.21
N PRO A 614 1.76 -13.72 21.81
CA PRO A 614 2.05 -12.28 21.83
C PRO A 614 2.51 -11.84 23.22
N MET A 615 3.43 -10.87 23.27
CA MET A 615 3.84 -10.25 24.52
C MET A 615 2.61 -9.63 25.21
N GLU A 616 2.50 -9.84 26.52
CA GLU A 616 1.42 -9.24 27.30
C GLU A 616 1.55 -7.71 27.33
N ILE A 617 0.41 -7.03 27.30
CA ILE A 617 0.36 -5.57 27.41
C ILE A 617 0.74 -5.20 28.85
N SER A 618 1.71 -4.30 29.00
CA SER A 618 2.12 -3.77 30.31
C SER A 618 1.73 -2.30 30.46
N GLY A 619 1.48 -1.89 31.70
CA GLY A 619 1.08 -0.52 32.04
C GLY A 619 -0.42 -0.23 31.91
N THR A 620 -0.78 1.05 31.99
CA THR A 620 -2.14 1.57 31.81
C THR A 620 -2.15 2.68 30.76
N HIS A 621 -3.30 2.95 30.15
CA HIS A 621 -3.44 4.05 29.19
C HIS A 621 -3.52 5.40 29.93
N THR A 622 -3.10 6.48 29.27
CA THR A 622 -3.30 7.86 29.75
C THR A 622 -4.44 8.48 28.97
N GLU A 623 -5.49 8.92 29.66
CA GLU A 623 -6.64 9.61 29.07
C GLU A 623 -6.57 11.11 29.35
N ILE A 624 -6.90 11.93 28.35
CA ILE A 624 -6.97 13.39 28.47
C ILE A 624 -8.30 13.89 27.92
N ASN A 625 -8.75 15.04 28.43
CA ASN A 625 -9.96 15.72 27.94
C ASN A 625 -9.65 16.68 26.77
N LEU A 626 -10.69 17.31 26.24
CA LEU A 626 -10.59 18.24 25.12
C LEU A 626 -9.69 19.45 25.45
N ASP A 627 -9.84 20.03 26.64
CA ASP A 627 -9.10 21.24 27.04
C ASP A 627 -7.58 20.99 27.03
N ASN A 628 -7.14 19.88 27.64
CA ASN A 628 -5.73 19.50 27.65
C ASN A 628 -5.21 19.19 26.24
N ALA A 629 -6.02 18.53 25.40
CA ALA A 629 -5.63 18.22 24.02
C ALA A 629 -5.44 19.51 23.20
N VAL A 630 -6.33 20.49 23.35
CA VAL A 630 -6.22 21.79 22.68
C VAL A 630 -4.99 22.57 23.15
N GLU A 631 -4.69 22.55 24.45
CA GLU A 631 -3.48 23.19 24.99
C GLU A 631 -2.21 22.57 24.39
N MET A 632 -2.11 21.23 24.36
CA MET A 632 -0.98 20.53 23.74
C MET A 632 -0.83 20.85 22.25
N ILE A 633 -1.94 20.99 21.50
CA ILE A 633 -1.91 21.40 20.09
C ILE A 633 -1.41 22.84 19.94
N ARG A 634 -1.80 23.74 20.85
CA ARG A 634 -1.36 25.15 20.81
C ARG A 634 0.13 25.30 21.08
N GLU A 635 0.69 24.51 22.00
CA GLU A 635 2.13 24.50 22.30
C GLU A 635 2.97 23.88 21.18
N ALA A 636 2.40 22.96 20.39
CA ALA A 636 3.11 22.27 19.33
C ALA A 636 3.41 23.18 18.11
N ASN A 637 4.65 23.19 17.63
CA ASN A 637 5.05 23.92 16.40
C ASN A 637 4.96 23.07 15.13
N SER A 638 5.03 21.75 15.26
CA SER A 638 4.96 20.80 14.15
C SER A 638 4.01 19.67 14.53
N ILE A 639 3.00 19.44 13.70
CA ILE A 639 1.92 18.47 13.95
C ILE A 639 1.87 17.50 12.77
N VAL A 640 1.77 16.21 13.06
CA VAL A 640 1.55 15.17 12.05
C VAL A 640 0.22 14.50 12.33
N ILE A 641 -0.67 14.47 11.35
CA ILE A 641 -1.97 13.80 11.45
C ILE A 641 -1.87 12.48 10.69
N THR A 642 -2.14 11.38 11.37
CA THR A 642 -2.20 10.04 10.77
C THR A 642 -3.66 9.59 10.63
N PRO A 643 -4.36 9.92 9.52
CA PRO A 643 -5.75 9.56 9.35
C PRO A 643 -5.90 8.05 9.13
N GLY A 644 -7.01 7.50 9.62
CA GLY A 644 -7.45 6.14 9.33
C GLY A 644 -8.86 6.12 8.76
N TYR A 645 -9.35 4.94 8.38
CA TYR A 645 -10.69 4.77 7.82
C TYR A 645 -11.80 5.33 8.73
N GLY A 646 -11.64 5.25 10.06
CA GLY A 646 -12.61 5.78 11.02
C GLY A 646 -12.89 7.28 10.86
N LEU A 647 -11.89 8.08 10.50
CA LEU A 647 -12.05 9.51 10.24
C LEU A 647 -12.98 9.75 9.04
N CYS A 648 -12.77 9.01 7.96
CA CYS A 648 -13.59 9.11 6.74
C CYS A 648 -15.00 8.55 6.97
N ALA A 649 -15.13 7.43 7.69
CA ALA A 649 -16.41 6.82 8.02
C ALA A 649 -17.29 7.75 8.86
N ALA A 650 -16.69 8.52 9.78
CA ALA A 650 -17.37 9.54 10.58
C ALA A 650 -17.60 10.87 9.83
N LYS A 651 -17.13 11.01 8.58
CA LYS A 651 -17.12 12.25 7.80
C LYS A 651 -16.35 13.41 8.49
N ALA A 652 -15.37 13.08 9.32
CA ALA A 652 -14.61 14.05 10.12
C ALA A 652 -13.50 14.76 9.31
N GLN A 653 -13.26 14.39 8.04
CA GLN A 653 -12.26 15.04 7.19
C GLN A 653 -12.52 16.52 6.95
N TYR A 654 -13.77 16.97 6.93
CA TYR A 654 -14.12 18.38 6.70
C TYR A 654 -13.66 19.28 7.87
N PRO A 655 -14.08 19.04 9.13
CA PRO A 655 -13.59 19.86 10.25
C PRO A 655 -12.08 19.71 10.47
N ILE A 656 -11.49 18.55 10.17
CA ILE A 656 -10.04 18.38 10.23
C ILE A 656 -9.32 19.23 9.18
N ALA A 657 -9.83 19.31 7.94
CA ALA A 657 -9.27 20.17 6.91
C ALA A 657 -9.32 21.66 7.31
N ASP A 658 -10.44 22.10 7.91
CA ASP A 658 -10.57 23.46 8.43
C ASP A 658 -9.60 23.72 9.60
N LEU A 659 -9.45 22.77 10.52
CA LEU A 659 -8.48 22.85 11.62
C LEU A 659 -7.04 22.96 11.10
N VAL A 660 -6.66 22.11 10.13
CA VAL A 660 -5.34 22.15 9.49
C VAL A 660 -5.10 23.53 8.86
N LYS A 661 -6.12 24.09 8.18
CA LYS A 661 -6.05 25.42 7.58
C LYS A 661 -5.81 26.50 8.64
N MET A 662 -6.60 26.52 9.72
CA MET A 662 -6.46 27.48 10.83
C MET A 662 -5.07 27.41 11.48
N LEU A 663 -4.56 26.21 11.73
CA LEU A 663 -3.24 26.02 12.33
C LEU A 663 -2.11 26.45 11.37
N THR A 664 -2.28 26.21 10.07
CA THR A 664 -1.31 26.65 9.04
C THR A 664 -1.30 28.17 8.90
N GLU A 665 -2.45 28.84 8.98
CA GLU A 665 -2.57 30.31 9.00
C GLU A 665 -1.86 30.94 10.21
N GLN A 666 -1.73 30.20 11.31
CA GLN A 666 -0.94 30.59 12.49
C GLN A 666 0.56 30.29 12.35
N GLY A 667 1.02 29.84 11.17
CA GLY A 667 2.44 29.55 10.90
C GLY A 667 2.93 28.20 11.43
N LYS A 668 2.04 27.31 11.89
CA LYS A 668 2.43 25.95 12.33
C LYS A 668 2.68 25.04 11.12
N LYS A 669 3.58 24.08 11.28
CA LYS A 669 3.85 23.05 10.27
C LYS A 669 2.94 21.85 10.49
N VAL A 670 1.85 21.75 9.74
CA VAL A 670 0.90 20.63 9.82
C VAL A 670 1.01 19.78 8.56
N ARG A 671 1.11 18.45 8.72
CA ARG A 671 1.23 17.50 7.62
C ARG A 671 0.50 16.19 7.86
#